data_AF-A0A7M7MTV7-F1
#
_entry.id   AF-A0A7M7MTV7-F1
#
_cell.length_a   1.000
_cell.length_b   1.000
_cell.length_c   1.000
_cell.angle_alpha   90.00
_cell.angle_beta   90.00
_cell.angle_gamma   90.00
#
_symmetry.space_group_name_H-M   'P 1'
#
loop_
_entity.id
_entity.type
_entity.pdbx_description
1 polymer ?
#
loop_
_entity_poly.entity_id
_entity_poly.type
_entity_poly.pdbx_seq_one_letter_code
_entity_poly.pdbx_strand_id
1 'polypeptide(L)'
;MSNIMASTCLEFYSLGKMDIITRCILLLFGKACIIYFLDLLNQEIMMHSTRGLLDTATILHHLPRNVIGNLMEILKPVIYLNEDIIYKSKTEGECMFFIVSGTVALITFSGKEICHEKDGGYFGEAAIIFPDRKRLETVIALEFYLLFSATNMVELKWEEKYELITRNLAEWLGDEKLKSILKQRDLKLYWGTATTGKPHIGYFTPMSKIADFLKSGAEVTILFADLHAYLDNMKAPWELLELRTQYYEKVIKAMLRSIDVPLEKLKFVKGTDYQLSKEYTLDVYRLSSIVTEHDAKKAGAEVVKQVVNPLLSGLLYPGLQALDEQYLKVDAQFGGIDQRKIFTFSEKYLPLLGYEKCIHLMNPMIPGLAGSKMSSSEEDSKIDLLDNPAAVKKKLKKAFCEPGNINDNGVLSFAKHVIYPLLKEEESFNVYRTAEFGGDISFDTYEDLENAFAKEEIHPGDLKNAVEIYINKLLDPIRKEFETDSKFKNLANKAYPPQKPKIIEELTPARLDIRVGKIIEVSKHSDADSLYVEKIDLGEATGPRTIVSGLVNYVPLEQMKDRMVVVLANLKPANLRGVQSHGMVLCASVDEPMRRVEPLRPPLDSKPGEKVIVDGYEDESPDDVLNPKKKIWEKLQVDLVVNGNGEASWSGNLLLTANGGKLTADSLKNVAIK
;
A
#
# COMPACT_ATOMS: atom_id res chain seq x y z
N MET A 1 -28.03 -11.33 -51.42
CA MET A 1 -26.75 -11.59 -50.75
C MET A 1 -26.73 -13.07 -50.36
N SER A 2 -26.54 -14.11 -51.18
CA SER A 2 -25.83 -14.36 -52.43
C SER A 2 -24.41 -13.79 -52.46
N ASN A 3 -23.43 -14.70 -52.32
CA ASN A 3 -21.97 -14.57 -52.45
C ASN A 3 -21.13 -14.08 -51.25
N ILE A 4 -21.01 -14.90 -50.19
CA ILE A 4 -19.73 -15.11 -49.45
C ILE A 4 -19.73 -16.56 -48.89
N MET A 5 -19.82 -17.58 -49.75
CA MET A 5 -19.74 -19.00 -49.36
C MET A 5 -18.85 -19.76 -50.37
N ALA A 6 -17.65 -19.23 -50.62
CA ALA A 6 -16.63 -19.95 -51.41
C ALA A 6 -15.24 -19.67 -50.81
N SER A 7 -14.50 -20.75 -50.57
CA SER A 7 -13.26 -20.87 -49.80
C SER A 7 -13.50 -20.74 -48.29
N THR A 8 -13.38 -21.78 -47.49
CA THR A 8 -12.31 -22.78 -47.44
C THR A 8 -12.86 -24.12 -46.94
N CYS A 9 -12.63 -25.18 -47.71
CA CYS A 9 -12.70 -26.56 -47.22
C CYS A 9 -11.62 -26.76 -46.16
N LEU A 10 -12.03 -27.10 -44.94
CA LEU A 10 -11.20 -27.78 -43.94
C LEU A 10 -11.91 -29.10 -43.64
N GLU A 11 -11.22 -30.21 -43.88
CA GLU A 11 -11.71 -31.57 -43.74
C GLU A 11 -12.11 -31.87 -42.29
N PHE A 12 -13.38 -32.21 -42.07
CA PHE A 12 -13.97 -32.58 -40.79
C PHE A 12 -14.09 -34.10 -40.65
N TYR A 13 -12.96 -34.79 -40.51
CA TYR A 13 -12.94 -36.25 -40.29
C TYR A 13 -12.30 -36.66 -38.96
N SER A 14 -12.66 -36.03 -37.82
CA SER A 14 -12.36 -36.63 -36.49
C SER A 14 -13.04 -36.02 -35.26
N LEU A 15 -14.29 -35.51 -35.30
CA LEU A 15 -14.96 -34.96 -34.10
C LEU A 15 -16.41 -35.45 -33.96
N GLY A 16 -16.78 -35.82 -32.73
CA GLY A 16 -18.02 -36.56 -32.41
C GLY A 16 -19.34 -35.79 -32.63
N LYS A 17 -20.43 -36.55 -32.75
CA LYS A 17 -21.79 -36.08 -33.11
C LYS A 17 -22.37 -34.93 -32.26
N MET A 18 -21.92 -34.72 -31.01
CA MET A 18 -22.38 -33.64 -30.13
C MET A 18 -21.92 -32.25 -30.59
N ASP A 19 -20.78 -32.16 -31.26
CA ASP A 19 -20.16 -30.86 -31.57
C ASP A 19 -20.75 -30.20 -32.84
N ILE A 20 -21.38 -31.01 -33.70
CA ILE A 20 -22.05 -30.56 -34.93
C ILE A 20 -23.39 -29.89 -34.62
N ILE A 21 -24.14 -30.44 -33.66
CA ILE A 21 -25.45 -29.89 -33.26
C ILE A 21 -25.27 -28.52 -32.60
N THR A 22 -24.28 -28.39 -31.70
CA THR A 22 -23.94 -27.12 -31.04
C THR A 22 -23.52 -26.05 -32.05
N ARG A 23 -22.76 -26.42 -33.10
CA ARG A 23 -22.36 -25.48 -34.17
C ARG A 23 -23.49 -25.10 -35.12
N CYS A 24 -24.43 -26.01 -35.41
CA CYS A 24 -25.63 -25.69 -36.18
C CYS A 24 -26.56 -24.73 -35.42
N ILE A 25 -26.66 -24.87 -34.10
CA ILE A 25 -27.43 -23.95 -33.23
C ILE A 25 -26.75 -22.57 -33.19
N LEU A 26 -25.42 -22.52 -33.10
CA LEU A 26 -24.63 -21.27 -33.13
C LEU A 26 -24.73 -20.49 -34.46
N LEU A 27 -25.00 -21.17 -35.58
CA LEU A 27 -25.16 -20.56 -36.90
C LEU A 27 -26.60 -20.08 -37.19
N LEU A 28 -27.61 -20.66 -36.55
CA LEU A 28 -29.03 -20.36 -36.80
C LEU A 28 -29.60 -19.25 -35.91
N PHE A 29 -29.00 -18.99 -34.74
CA PHE A 29 -29.57 -18.10 -33.72
C PHE A 29 -28.56 -17.01 -33.34
N GLY A 30 -28.89 -15.74 -33.62
CA GLY A 30 -28.05 -14.59 -33.26
C GLY A 30 -27.85 -14.44 -31.74
N LYS A 31 -26.85 -13.63 -31.34
CA LYS A 31 -26.38 -13.44 -29.94
C LYS A 31 -27.49 -13.33 -28.86
N ALA A 32 -28.64 -12.75 -29.16
CA ALA A 32 -29.76 -12.64 -28.21
C ALA A 32 -30.47 -13.98 -27.92
N CYS A 33 -30.58 -14.87 -28.91
CA CYS A 33 -31.14 -16.20 -28.72
C CYS A 33 -30.15 -17.16 -28.03
N ILE A 34 -28.84 -16.92 -28.15
CA ILE A 34 -27.80 -17.72 -27.46
C ILE A 34 -27.87 -17.53 -25.95
N ILE A 35 -28.14 -16.31 -25.45
CA ILE A 35 -28.33 -16.05 -24.02
C ILE A 35 -29.56 -16.82 -23.51
N TYR A 36 -30.68 -16.71 -24.24
CA TYR A 36 -31.92 -17.41 -23.87
C TYR A 36 -31.77 -18.93 -23.91
N PHE A 37 -31.03 -19.47 -24.89
CA PHE A 37 -30.72 -20.90 -24.96
C PHE A 37 -29.73 -21.34 -23.89
N LEU A 38 -28.75 -20.51 -23.50
CA LEU A 38 -27.85 -20.82 -22.39
C LEU A 38 -28.60 -20.88 -21.07
N ASP A 39 -29.54 -19.97 -20.84
CA ASP A 39 -30.36 -19.96 -19.63
C ASP A 39 -31.28 -21.19 -19.57
N LEU A 40 -31.93 -21.55 -20.70
CA LEU A 40 -32.72 -22.78 -20.78
C LEU A 40 -31.87 -24.04 -20.61
N LEU A 41 -30.66 -24.07 -21.17
CA LEU A 41 -29.74 -25.20 -21.06
C LEU A 41 -29.19 -25.32 -19.63
N ASN A 42 -28.88 -24.19 -18.98
CA ASN A 42 -28.48 -24.15 -17.57
C ASN A 42 -29.63 -24.61 -16.68
N GLN A 43 -30.86 -24.17 -16.94
CA GLN A 43 -32.05 -24.66 -16.23
C GLN A 43 -32.24 -26.17 -16.40
N GLU A 44 -32.05 -26.73 -17.60
CA GLU A 44 -32.11 -28.18 -17.84
C GLU A 44 -30.97 -28.94 -17.16
N ILE A 45 -29.73 -28.43 -17.20
CA ILE A 45 -28.58 -29.04 -16.52
C ILE A 45 -28.79 -29.02 -15.00
N MET A 46 -29.31 -27.92 -14.45
CA MET A 46 -29.64 -27.79 -13.03
C MET A 46 -30.79 -28.71 -12.64
N MET A 47 -31.88 -28.76 -13.42
CA MET A 47 -32.98 -29.72 -13.19
C MET A 47 -32.52 -31.17 -13.28
N HIS A 48 -31.55 -31.48 -14.14
CA HIS A 48 -30.98 -32.82 -14.24
C HIS A 48 -30.08 -33.17 -13.06
N SER A 49 -29.24 -32.23 -12.59
CA SER A 49 -28.32 -32.45 -11.47
C SER A 49 -29.03 -32.51 -10.11
N THR A 50 -30.16 -31.84 -9.96
CA THR A 50 -30.99 -31.84 -8.74
C THR A 50 -32.24 -32.72 -8.84
N ARG A 51 -32.35 -33.54 -9.90
CA ARG A 51 -33.50 -34.42 -10.15
C ARG A 51 -33.85 -35.31 -8.94
N GLY A 52 -32.84 -35.80 -8.24
CA GLY A 52 -33.04 -36.59 -7.02
C GLY A 52 -33.77 -35.83 -5.91
N LEU A 53 -33.52 -34.52 -5.76
CA LEU A 53 -34.24 -33.65 -4.82
C LEU A 53 -35.68 -33.40 -5.30
N LEU A 54 -35.85 -33.13 -6.60
CA LEU A 54 -37.16 -32.90 -7.20
C LEU A 54 -38.06 -34.15 -7.18
N ASP A 55 -37.49 -35.34 -7.18
CA ASP A 55 -38.22 -36.62 -7.11
C ASP A 55 -38.56 -37.02 -5.66
N THR A 56 -37.83 -36.51 -4.66
CA THR A 56 -38.00 -36.87 -3.24
C THR A 56 -38.74 -35.81 -2.43
N ALA A 57 -38.44 -34.52 -2.61
CA ALA A 57 -39.00 -33.43 -1.82
C ALA A 57 -40.45 -33.13 -2.22
N THR A 58 -41.39 -33.77 -1.53
CA THR A 58 -42.84 -33.70 -1.81
C THR A 58 -43.39 -32.27 -1.88
N ILE A 59 -42.87 -31.34 -1.08
CA ILE A 59 -43.28 -29.93 -1.08
C ILE A 59 -42.96 -29.20 -2.41
N LEU A 60 -41.97 -29.68 -3.18
CA LEU A 60 -41.54 -29.07 -4.44
C LEU A 60 -42.36 -29.55 -5.64
N HIS A 61 -43.04 -30.70 -5.55
CA HIS A 61 -43.78 -31.31 -6.66
C HIS A 61 -44.91 -30.44 -7.22
N HIS A 62 -45.46 -29.54 -6.40
CA HIS A 62 -46.59 -28.70 -6.77
C HIS A 62 -46.19 -27.26 -7.17
N LEU A 63 -44.89 -26.95 -7.19
CA LEU A 63 -44.41 -25.62 -7.53
C LEU A 63 -44.34 -25.42 -9.05
N PRO A 64 -44.65 -24.21 -9.55
CA PRO A 64 -44.43 -23.86 -10.95
C PRO A 64 -42.97 -24.02 -11.38
N ARG A 65 -42.71 -24.46 -12.62
CA ARG A 65 -41.34 -24.72 -13.13
C ARG A 65 -40.38 -23.54 -12.98
N ASN A 66 -40.87 -22.31 -13.16
CA ASN A 66 -40.07 -21.10 -12.97
C ASN A 66 -39.69 -20.88 -11.50
N VAL A 67 -40.59 -21.19 -10.56
CA VAL A 67 -40.31 -21.11 -9.12
C VAL A 67 -39.29 -22.18 -8.71
N ILE A 68 -39.41 -23.38 -9.26
CA ILE A 68 -38.42 -24.45 -9.08
C ILE A 68 -37.06 -24.00 -9.62
N GLY A 69 -37.01 -23.43 -10.83
CA GLY A 69 -35.76 -22.90 -11.41
C GLY A 69 -35.06 -21.90 -10.50
N ASN A 70 -35.78 -20.90 -9.99
CA ASN A 70 -35.24 -19.91 -9.06
C ASN A 70 -34.80 -20.54 -7.72
N LEU A 71 -35.57 -21.51 -7.20
CA LEU A 71 -35.19 -22.22 -5.99
C LEU A 71 -33.89 -23.03 -6.20
N MET A 72 -33.71 -23.64 -7.37
CA MET A 72 -32.50 -24.41 -7.70
C MET A 72 -31.24 -23.52 -7.77
N GLU A 73 -31.37 -22.24 -8.10
CA GLU A 73 -30.22 -21.31 -8.10
C GLU A 73 -29.68 -21.01 -6.70
N ILE A 74 -30.53 -21.09 -5.67
CA ILE A 74 -30.16 -20.77 -4.28
C ILE A 74 -29.88 -22.00 -3.41
N LEU A 75 -30.13 -23.20 -3.92
CA LEU A 75 -29.93 -24.46 -3.21
C LEU A 75 -28.45 -24.89 -3.27
N LYS A 76 -27.81 -25.01 -2.09
CA LYS A 76 -26.44 -25.51 -1.98
C LYS A 76 -26.42 -26.93 -1.40
N PRO A 77 -25.69 -27.88 -2.00
CA PRO A 77 -25.54 -29.22 -1.42
C PRO A 77 -24.66 -29.15 -0.17
N VAL A 78 -25.09 -29.78 0.91
CA VAL A 78 -24.36 -29.87 2.19
C VAL A 78 -24.39 -31.32 2.67
N ILE A 79 -23.26 -31.80 3.15
CA ILE A 79 -23.10 -33.17 3.67
C ILE A 79 -22.79 -33.06 5.15
N TYR A 80 -23.45 -33.86 5.98
CA TYR A 80 -22.91 -34.12 7.30
C TYR A 80 -22.98 -35.60 7.71
N LEU A 81 -22.35 -35.89 8.85
CA LEU A 81 -22.07 -37.24 9.34
C LEU A 81 -22.97 -37.59 10.53
N ASN A 82 -23.01 -38.87 10.88
CA ASN A 82 -23.77 -39.34 12.04
C ASN A 82 -23.37 -38.57 13.32
N GLU A 83 -24.37 -38.16 14.10
CA GLU A 83 -24.28 -37.35 15.32
C GLU A 83 -23.89 -35.88 15.13
N ASP A 84 -23.68 -35.41 13.88
CA ASP A 84 -23.46 -33.99 13.63
C ASP A 84 -24.73 -33.18 13.97
N ILE A 85 -24.52 -32.09 14.71
CA ILE A 85 -25.57 -31.11 14.99
C ILE A 85 -25.65 -30.16 13.80
N ILE A 86 -26.76 -30.22 13.07
CA ILE A 86 -27.02 -29.37 11.90
C ILE A 86 -27.26 -27.92 12.35
N TYR A 87 -28.10 -27.73 13.36
CA TYR A 87 -28.26 -26.46 14.08
C TYR A 87 -28.83 -26.70 15.49
N LYS A 88 -28.75 -25.69 16.35
CA LYS A 88 -29.23 -25.75 17.74
C LYS A 88 -30.48 -24.90 17.94
N SER A 89 -31.34 -25.30 18.87
CA SER A 89 -32.45 -24.47 19.34
C SER A 89 -31.91 -23.16 19.93
N LYS A 90 -32.66 -22.08 19.80
CA LYS A 90 -32.33 -20.70 20.21
C LYS A 90 -31.21 -20.04 19.40
N THR A 91 -30.72 -20.64 18.32
CA THR A 91 -29.91 -19.90 17.34
C THR A 91 -30.82 -19.21 16.33
N GLU A 92 -30.28 -18.20 15.65
CA GLU A 92 -30.94 -17.63 14.48
C GLU A 92 -30.80 -18.60 13.28
N GLY A 93 -31.59 -18.38 12.23
CA GLY A 93 -31.61 -19.27 11.08
C GLY A 93 -31.89 -18.53 9.79
N GLU A 94 -30.92 -18.55 8.89
CA GLU A 94 -31.01 -17.91 7.57
C GLU A 94 -31.34 -18.91 6.45
N CYS A 95 -31.52 -20.18 6.79
CA CYS A 95 -31.70 -21.25 5.83
C CYS A 95 -32.63 -22.36 6.31
N MET A 96 -33.27 -23.00 5.33
CA MET A 96 -34.01 -24.25 5.48
C MET A 96 -33.28 -25.36 4.73
N PHE A 97 -33.57 -26.59 5.10
CA PHE A 97 -32.93 -27.78 4.55
C PHE A 97 -33.97 -28.69 3.92
N PHE A 98 -33.61 -29.27 2.78
CA PHE A 98 -34.36 -30.36 2.15
C PHE A 98 -33.55 -31.64 2.22
N ILE A 99 -34.19 -32.73 2.62
CA ILE A 99 -33.54 -34.04 2.80
C ILE A 99 -33.62 -34.81 1.48
N VAL A 100 -32.47 -35.00 0.82
CA VAL A 100 -32.39 -35.86 -0.37
C VAL A 100 -32.25 -37.31 0.05
N SER A 101 -31.37 -37.58 1.04
CA SER A 101 -31.21 -38.90 1.63
C SER A 101 -30.64 -38.82 3.04
N GLY A 102 -31.22 -39.57 3.96
CA GLY A 102 -30.83 -39.68 5.38
C GLY A 102 -32.01 -39.48 6.35
N THR A 103 -31.73 -39.65 7.65
CA THR A 103 -32.69 -39.34 8.73
C THR A 103 -32.09 -38.34 9.72
N VAL A 104 -32.89 -37.35 10.11
CA VAL A 104 -32.54 -36.38 11.15
C VAL A 104 -33.53 -36.47 12.31
N ALA A 105 -33.07 -36.17 13.52
CA ALA A 105 -33.88 -36.04 14.72
C ALA A 105 -34.03 -34.55 15.10
N LEU A 106 -35.28 -34.11 15.29
CA LEU A 106 -35.61 -32.79 15.80
C LEU A 106 -35.80 -32.90 17.31
N ILE A 107 -35.09 -32.09 18.09
CA ILE A 107 -35.04 -32.16 19.55
C ILE A 107 -35.39 -30.79 20.14
N THR A 108 -36.30 -30.72 21.10
CA THR A 108 -36.64 -29.47 21.79
C THR A 108 -35.46 -28.94 22.61
N PHE A 109 -35.53 -27.66 23.03
CA PHE A 109 -34.59 -27.09 24.00
C PHE A 109 -34.49 -27.89 25.32
N SER A 110 -35.55 -28.60 25.71
CA SER A 110 -35.55 -29.44 26.93
C SER A 110 -34.91 -30.81 26.73
N GLY A 111 -34.32 -31.09 25.55
CA GLY A 111 -33.72 -32.38 25.21
C GLY A 111 -34.75 -33.46 24.87
N LYS A 112 -36.01 -33.11 24.64
CA LYS A 112 -37.05 -34.07 24.26
C LYS A 112 -37.09 -34.21 22.74
N GLU A 113 -36.97 -35.42 22.23
CA GLU A 113 -37.14 -35.72 20.81
C GLU A 113 -38.58 -35.41 20.37
N ILE A 114 -38.71 -34.68 19.27
CA ILE A 114 -39.98 -34.23 18.69
C ILE A 114 -40.43 -35.26 17.64
N CYS A 115 -39.60 -35.46 16.61
CA CYS A 115 -39.85 -36.36 15.50
C CYS A 115 -38.56 -36.65 14.73
N HIS A 116 -38.64 -37.62 13.82
CA HIS A 116 -37.62 -37.90 12.82
C HIS A 116 -38.11 -37.49 11.44
N GLU A 117 -37.30 -36.72 10.72
CA GLU A 117 -37.52 -36.39 9.32
C GLU A 117 -36.58 -37.23 8.43
N LYS A 118 -37.09 -37.70 7.29
CA LYS A 118 -36.42 -38.66 6.40
C LYS A 118 -36.34 -38.13 4.97
N ASP A 119 -35.78 -38.92 4.06
CA ASP A 119 -35.76 -38.70 2.60
C ASP A 119 -37.07 -38.07 2.10
N GLY A 120 -36.96 -36.91 1.46
CA GLY A 120 -38.08 -36.12 0.95
C GLY A 120 -38.73 -35.14 1.93
N GLY A 121 -38.30 -35.18 3.20
CA GLY A 121 -38.68 -34.21 4.23
C GLY A 121 -37.90 -32.89 4.12
N TYR A 122 -38.29 -31.93 4.97
CA TYR A 122 -37.63 -30.63 5.08
C TYR A 122 -37.69 -30.16 6.54
N PHE A 123 -36.80 -29.24 6.92
CA PHE A 123 -36.78 -28.64 8.25
C PHE A 123 -36.09 -27.27 8.26
N GLY A 124 -36.33 -26.47 9.30
CA GLY A 124 -35.73 -25.16 9.48
C GLY A 124 -36.42 -24.01 8.73
N GLU A 125 -37.55 -24.29 8.07
CA GLU A 125 -38.37 -23.32 7.34
C GLU A 125 -38.93 -22.22 8.24
N ALA A 126 -39.20 -22.53 9.52
CA ALA A 126 -39.72 -21.57 10.48
C ALA A 126 -38.82 -20.34 10.62
N ALA A 127 -37.49 -20.51 10.49
CA ALA A 127 -36.54 -19.40 10.59
C ALA A 127 -36.56 -18.50 9.34
N ILE A 128 -36.90 -19.05 8.17
CA ILE A 128 -37.11 -18.25 6.95
C ILE A 128 -38.46 -17.52 6.99
N ILE A 129 -39.52 -18.18 7.46
CA ILE A 129 -40.88 -17.62 7.47
C ILE A 129 -41.03 -16.55 8.57
N PHE A 130 -40.32 -16.70 9.69
CA PHE A 130 -40.37 -15.80 10.83
C PHE A 130 -38.94 -15.35 11.23
N PRO A 131 -38.35 -14.35 10.53
CA PRO A 131 -36.97 -13.94 10.75
C PRO A 131 -36.69 -13.48 12.18
N ASP A 132 -37.68 -12.86 12.83
CA ASP A 132 -37.58 -12.38 14.22
C ASP A 132 -37.64 -13.50 15.27
N ARG A 133 -37.72 -14.77 14.85
CA ARG A 133 -37.85 -15.93 15.76
C ARG A 133 -36.64 -16.84 15.67
N LYS A 134 -36.05 -17.11 16.83
CA LYS A 134 -34.99 -18.10 17.00
C LYS A 134 -35.54 -19.52 16.76
N ARG A 135 -34.68 -20.42 16.28
CA ARG A 135 -35.00 -21.83 16.02
C ARG A 135 -35.55 -22.49 17.29
N LEU A 136 -36.64 -23.26 17.17
CA LEU A 136 -37.34 -23.85 18.32
C LEU A 136 -36.74 -25.19 18.74
N GLU A 137 -36.06 -25.83 17.81
CA GLU A 137 -35.52 -27.17 17.87
C GLU A 137 -34.03 -27.21 17.52
N THR A 138 -33.35 -28.23 18.03
CA THR A 138 -32.01 -28.66 17.63
C THR A 138 -32.17 -29.80 16.66
N VAL A 139 -31.46 -29.78 15.55
CA VAL A 139 -31.49 -30.88 14.57
C VAL A 139 -30.15 -31.59 14.59
N ILE A 140 -30.21 -32.90 14.82
CA ILE A 140 -29.05 -33.80 14.82
C ILE A 140 -29.31 -34.85 13.74
N ALA A 141 -28.29 -35.24 13.01
CA ALA A 141 -28.47 -36.34 12.08
C ALA A 141 -28.06 -37.69 12.66
N LEU A 142 -28.72 -38.73 12.15
CA LEU A 142 -28.60 -40.09 12.66
C LEU A 142 -27.83 -41.04 11.73
N GLU A 143 -27.56 -40.65 10.48
CA GLU A 143 -26.88 -41.48 9.46
C GLU A 143 -25.97 -40.62 8.56
N PHE A 144 -25.54 -41.06 7.37
CA PHE A 144 -24.73 -40.27 6.40
C PHE A 144 -25.67 -39.60 5.36
N TYR A 145 -25.47 -38.32 4.99
CA TYR A 145 -26.51 -37.59 4.25
C TYR A 145 -26.06 -36.53 3.24
N LEU A 146 -26.97 -36.26 2.30
CA LEU A 146 -26.95 -35.16 1.34
C LEU A 146 -28.20 -34.28 1.58
N LEU A 147 -27.98 -33.03 1.95
CA LEU A 147 -29.01 -32.00 2.13
C LEU A 147 -28.85 -30.93 1.06
N PHE A 148 -29.92 -30.24 0.70
CA PHE A 148 -29.80 -28.93 0.06
C PHE A 148 -30.25 -27.85 1.03
N SER A 149 -29.40 -26.84 1.28
CA SER A 149 -29.78 -25.65 2.03
C SER A 149 -30.29 -24.57 1.08
N ALA A 150 -31.49 -24.06 1.32
CA ALA A 150 -31.99 -22.83 0.69
C ALA A 150 -31.74 -21.68 1.66
N THR A 151 -30.79 -20.81 1.34
CA THR A 151 -30.50 -19.62 2.13
C THR A 151 -31.39 -18.48 1.65
N ASN A 152 -31.98 -17.71 2.57
CA ASN A 152 -32.67 -16.47 2.21
C ASN A 152 -31.58 -15.46 1.81
N MET A 153 -31.22 -15.39 0.54
CA MET A 153 -30.46 -14.25 0.04
C MET A 153 -31.44 -13.08 -0.02
N VAL A 154 -31.59 -12.36 1.09
CA VAL A 154 -32.30 -11.08 1.09
C VAL A 154 -31.49 -10.18 0.17
N GLU A 155 -31.97 -10.02 -1.06
CA GLU A 155 -31.36 -9.10 -2.02
C GLU A 155 -31.51 -7.69 -1.43
N LEU A 156 -30.38 -7.10 -1.05
CA LEU A 156 -30.35 -5.78 -0.43
C LEU A 156 -31.07 -4.77 -1.32
N LYS A 157 -31.88 -3.92 -0.70
CA LYS A 157 -32.48 -2.77 -1.38
C LYS A 157 -31.38 -1.82 -1.84
N TRP A 158 -31.65 -1.03 -2.87
CA TRP A 158 -30.65 -0.12 -3.42
C TRP A 158 -30.18 0.91 -2.38
N GLU A 159 -31.03 1.30 -1.42
CA GLU A 159 -30.68 2.16 -0.28
C GLU A 159 -29.65 1.51 0.66
N GLU A 160 -29.83 0.23 0.97
CA GLU A 160 -28.91 -0.54 1.84
C GLU A 160 -27.57 -0.76 1.12
N LYS A 161 -27.62 -1.07 -0.19
CA LYS A 161 -26.40 -1.12 -1.03
C LYS A 161 -25.68 0.22 -1.04
N TYR A 162 -26.42 1.32 -1.20
CA TYR A 162 -25.87 2.67 -1.20
C TYR A 162 -25.17 2.99 0.12
N GLU A 163 -25.81 2.70 1.25
CA GLU A 163 -25.23 2.92 2.58
C GLU A 163 -23.93 2.14 2.78
N LEU A 164 -23.88 0.85 2.43
CA LEU A 164 -22.66 0.05 2.48
C LEU A 164 -21.55 0.63 1.58
N ILE A 165 -21.89 1.07 0.36
CA ILE A 165 -20.93 1.65 -0.57
C ILE A 165 -20.36 2.96 -0.01
N THR A 166 -21.21 3.85 0.51
CA THR A 166 -20.80 5.22 0.89
C THR A 166 -20.33 5.37 2.34
N ARG A 167 -20.68 4.45 3.25
CA ARG A 167 -20.26 4.54 4.66
C ARG A 167 -18.75 4.63 4.77
N ASN A 168 -18.27 5.45 5.70
CA ASN A 168 -16.85 5.66 5.98
C ASN A 168 -16.00 6.22 4.82
N LEU A 169 -16.60 6.63 3.70
CA LEU A 169 -15.92 7.43 2.69
C LEU A 169 -15.76 8.87 3.18
N ALA A 170 -14.66 9.52 2.77
CA ALA A 170 -14.45 10.94 3.02
C ALA A 170 -15.22 11.80 2.00
N GLU A 171 -15.25 11.35 0.75
CA GLU A 171 -15.90 12.04 -0.36
C GLU A 171 -16.27 11.03 -1.46
N TRP A 172 -17.29 11.34 -2.24
CA TRP A 172 -17.54 10.66 -3.51
C TRP A 172 -18.10 11.63 -4.56
N LEU A 173 -17.77 11.38 -5.82
CA LEU A 173 -18.21 12.15 -6.98
C LEU A 173 -19.11 11.28 -7.87
N GLY A 174 -20.16 11.86 -8.45
CA GLY A 174 -21.10 11.13 -9.32
C GLY A 174 -22.30 10.49 -8.60
N ASP A 175 -22.71 11.05 -7.45
CA ASP A 175 -23.76 10.51 -6.57
C ASP A 175 -25.09 10.16 -7.27
N GLU A 176 -25.59 11.04 -8.14
CA GLU A 176 -26.81 10.79 -8.90
C GLU A 176 -26.68 9.61 -9.87
N LYS A 177 -25.49 9.44 -10.50
CA LYS A 177 -25.19 8.28 -11.36
C LYS A 177 -25.13 7.00 -10.52
N LEU A 178 -24.52 7.05 -9.33
CA LEU A 178 -24.46 5.93 -8.40
C LEU A 178 -25.88 5.46 -8.02
N LYS A 179 -26.74 6.37 -7.55
CA LYS A 179 -28.13 6.07 -7.19
C LYS A 179 -28.94 5.51 -8.36
N SER A 180 -28.75 6.07 -9.56
CA SER A 180 -29.42 5.59 -10.78
C SER A 180 -29.02 4.15 -11.13
N ILE A 181 -27.72 3.82 -11.05
CA ILE A 181 -27.21 2.47 -11.30
C ILE A 181 -27.76 1.49 -10.29
N LEU A 182 -27.68 1.79 -8.98
CA LEU A 182 -28.10 0.88 -7.92
C LEU A 182 -29.60 0.53 -7.96
N LYS A 183 -30.43 1.41 -8.53
CA LYS A 183 -31.86 1.14 -8.77
C LYS A 183 -32.12 0.15 -9.91
N GLN A 184 -31.13 -0.11 -10.76
CA GLN A 184 -31.28 -0.89 -11.99
C GLN A 184 -30.45 -2.18 -11.97
N ARG A 185 -29.24 -2.15 -11.39
CA ARG A 185 -28.29 -3.26 -11.35
C ARG A 185 -27.19 -3.05 -10.30
N ASP A 186 -26.38 -4.08 -10.10
CA ASP A 186 -25.18 -3.98 -9.28
C ASP A 186 -24.12 -3.04 -9.89
N LEU A 187 -23.40 -2.34 -9.01
CA LEU A 187 -22.30 -1.46 -9.36
C LEU A 187 -21.07 -2.26 -9.81
N LYS A 188 -20.36 -1.79 -10.83
CA LYS A 188 -19.05 -2.31 -11.22
C LYS A 188 -17.98 -1.30 -10.85
N LEU A 189 -16.99 -1.72 -10.07
CA LEU A 189 -15.94 -0.81 -9.65
C LEU A 189 -14.57 -1.46 -9.69
N TYR A 190 -13.53 -0.63 -9.72
CA TYR A 190 -12.18 -1.10 -9.47
C TYR A 190 -11.43 -0.32 -8.41
N TRP A 191 -10.45 -0.99 -7.83
CA TRP A 191 -9.44 -0.40 -6.98
C TRP A 191 -8.06 -0.77 -7.52
N GLY A 192 -7.21 0.23 -7.73
CA GLY A 192 -5.85 0.05 -8.22
C GLY A 192 -4.83 0.02 -7.09
N THR A 193 -3.90 -0.93 -7.14
CA THR A 193 -2.76 -0.98 -6.21
C THR A 193 -1.45 -1.20 -6.95
N ALA A 194 -0.49 -0.31 -6.74
CA ALA A 194 0.85 -0.43 -7.30
C ALA A 194 1.67 -1.47 -6.52
N THR A 195 2.21 -2.47 -7.21
CA THR A 195 2.92 -3.63 -6.64
C THR A 195 4.36 -3.29 -6.23
N THR A 196 4.49 -2.33 -5.31
CA THR A 196 5.76 -1.70 -4.91
C THR A 196 6.34 -2.31 -3.62
N GLY A 197 6.15 -1.68 -2.46
CA GLY A 197 6.62 -2.16 -1.16
C GLY A 197 5.86 -3.40 -0.67
N LYS A 198 6.23 -3.94 0.49
CA LYS A 198 5.36 -4.93 1.15
C LYS A 198 4.10 -4.22 1.69
N PRO A 199 2.89 -4.77 1.46
CA PRO A 199 1.68 -4.35 2.16
C PRO A 199 1.86 -4.49 3.68
N HIS A 200 1.23 -3.58 4.41
CA HIS A 200 1.22 -3.53 5.88
C HIS A 200 -0.23 -3.44 6.36
N ILE A 201 -0.48 -3.39 7.66
CA ILE A 201 -1.85 -3.36 8.21
C ILE A 201 -2.74 -2.23 7.67
N GLY A 202 -2.15 -1.14 7.15
CA GLY A 202 -2.89 -0.05 6.53
C GLY A 202 -3.67 -0.48 5.28
N TYR A 203 -3.32 -1.60 4.66
CA TYR A 203 -4.10 -2.18 3.58
C TYR A 203 -5.45 -2.72 4.06
N PHE A 204 -5.66 -2.98 5.35
CA PHE A 204 -6.98 -3.37 5.84
C PHE A 204 -8.03 -2.26 5.68
N THR A 205 -7.61 -0.99 5.57
CA THR A 205 -8.52 0.12 5.31
C THR A 205 -9.21 0.01 3.94
N PRO A 206 -8.50 -0.07 2.80
CA PRO A 206 -9.14 -0.33 1.53
C PRO A 206 -9.77 -1.73 1.47
N MET A 207 -9.21 -2.75 2.13
CA MET A 207 -9.82 -4.09 2.14
C MET A 207 -11.18 -4.11 2.87
N SER A 208 -11.33 -3.33 3.94
CA SER A 208 -12.60 -3.13 4.66
C SER A 208 -13.67 -2.50 3.75
N LYS A 209 -13.30 -1.50 2.93
CA LYS A 209 -14.23 -0.96 1.92
C LYS A 209 -14.51 -1.93 0.78
N ILE A 210 -13.53 -2.72 0.34
CA ILE A 210 -13.76 -3.79 -0.66
C ILE A 210 -14.71 -4.85 -0.11
N ALA A 211 -14.61 -5.19 1.18
CA ALA A 211 -15.56 -6.05 1.87
C ALA A 211 -16.98 -5.46 1.81
N ASP A 212 -17.16 -4.17 2.09
CA ASP A 212 -18.46 -3.49 1.95
C ASP A 212 -19.01 -3.57 0.51
N PHE A 213 -18.16 -3.35 -0.49
CA PHE A 213 -18.57 -3.44 -1.90
C PHE A 213 -18.99 -4.86 -2.29
N LEU A 214 -18.27 -5.88 -1.84
CA LEU A 214 -18.64 -7.27 -2.10
C LEU A 214 -19.95 -7.64 -1.38
N LYS A 215 -20.12 -7.19 -0.13
CA LYS A 215 -21.36 -7.38 0.65
C LYS A 215 -22.56 -6.67 0.02
N SER A 216 -22.38 -5.52 -0.62
CA SER A 216 -23.45 -4.83 -1.36
C SER A 216 -23.82 -5.50 -2.69
N GLY A 217 -23.06 -6.53 -3.10
CA GLY A 217 -23.25 -7.25 -4.35
C GLY A 217 -22.53 -6.63 -5.55
N ALA A 218 -21.66 -5.63 -5.35
CA ALA A 218 -20.90 -5.02 -6.44
C ALA A 218 -19.92 -6.00 -7.11
N GLU A 219 -19.69 -5.84 -8.41
CA GLU A 219 -18.58 -6.47 -9.11
C GLU A 219 -17.30 -5.67 -8.84
N VAL A 220 -16.34 -6.26 -8.12
CA VAL A 220 -15.10 -5.58 -7.72
C VAL A 220 -13.93 -6.11 -8.53
N THR A 221 -13.22 -5.20 -9.20
CA THR A 221 -11.94 -5.50 -9.86
C THR A 221 -10.78 -4.94 -9.06
N ILE A 222 -9.80 -5.75 -8.71
CA ILE A 222 -8.52 -5.27 -8.18
C ILE A 222 -7.51 -5.26 -9.32
N LEU A 223 -7.04 -4.06 -9.67
CA LEU A 223 -6.00 -3.85 -10.65
C LEU A 223 -4.64 -3.87 -9.95
N PHE A 224 -3.83 -4.88 -10.24
CA PHE A 224 -2.41 -4.88 -9.91
C PHE A 224 -1.67 -4.01 -10.93
N ALA A 225 -1.43 -2.76 -10.55
CA ALA A 225 -0.83 -1.75 -11.41
C ALA A 225 0.70 -1.94 -11.45
N ASP A 226 1.14 -3.04 -12.03
CA ASP A 226 2.54 -3.46 -12.17
C ASP A 226 3.34 -2.52 -13.08
N LEU A 227 2.78 -2.11 -14.22
CA LEU A 227 3.40 -1.10 -15.07
C LEU A 227 3.56 0.24 -14.33
N HIS A 228 2.54 0.64 -13.56
CA HIS A 228 2.59 1.85 -12.74
C HIS A 228 3.66 1.76 -11.63
N ALA A 229 3.87 0.58 -11.04
CA ALA A 229 4.92 0.35 -10.03
C ALA A 229 6.33 0.56 -10.60
N TYR A 230 6.52 0.32 -11.90
CA TYR A 230 7.75 0.64 -12.61
C TYR A 230 7.84 2.13 -12.98
N LEU A 231 6.76 2.70 -13.52
CA LEU A 231 6.71 4.10 -13.98
C LEU A 231 6.87 5.12 -12.83
N ASP A 232 6.45 4.78 -11.62
CA ASP A 232 6.67 5.57 -10.42
C ASP A 232 8.11 5.44 -9.91
N ASN A 233 9.03 6.04 -10.67
CA ASN A 233 10.45 6.16 -10.34
C ASN A 233 11.14 4.80 -10.02
N MET A 234 10.79 3.75 -10.77
CA MET A 234 11.35 2.39 -10.66
C MET A 234 11.26 1.82 -9.22
N LYS A 235 10.19 2.13 -8.48
CA LYS A 235 9.94 1.57 -7.13
C LYS A 235 9.93 0.03 -7.13
N ALA A 236 9.52 -0.57 -8.25
CA ALA A 236 9.70 -1.98 -8.53
C ALA A 236 10.54 -2.17 -9.82
N PRO A 237 11.73 -2.81 -9.74
CA PRO A 237 12.49 -3.22 -10.92
C PRO A 237 11.68 -4.18 -11.80
N TRP A 238 11.91 -4.15 -13.11
CA TRP A 238 11.15 -4.92 -14.09
C TRP A 238 11.18 -6.43 -13.80
N GLU A 239 12.32 -6.94 -13.33
CA GLU A 239 12.55 -8.34 -12.98
C GLU A 239 11.74 -8.80 -11.76
N LEU A 240 11.31 -7.86 -10.91
CA LEU A 240 10.55 -8.13 -9.70
C LEU A 240 9.05 -7.86 -9.85
N LEU A 241 8.59 -7.26 -10.95
CA LEU A 241 7.18 -6.88 -11.15
C LEU A 241 6.24 -8.07 -11.04
N GLU A 242 6.55 -9.15 -11.77
CA GLU A 242 5.71 -10.35 -11.77
C GLU A 242 5.69 -11.02 -10.39
N LEU A 243 6.85 -11.11 -9.73
CA LEU A 243 6.97 -11.71 -8.40
C LEU A 243 6.21 -10.90 -7.34
N ARG A 244 6.33 -9.57 -7.37
CA ARG A 244 5.59 -8.70 -6.45
C ARG A 244 4.10 -8.73 -6.73
N THR A 245 3.69 -8.79 -7.99
CA THR A 245 2.28 -8.92 -8.38
C THR A 245 1.67 -10.21 -7.85
N GLN A 246 2.35 -11.34 -8.04
CA GLN A 246 1.92 -12.63 -7.47
C GLN A 246 1.86 -12.59 -5.93
N TYR A 247 2.82 -11.91 -5.28
CA TYR A 247 2.81 -11.77 -3.82
C TYR A 247 1.63 -10.92 -3.33
N TYR A 248 1.38 -9.78 -3.96
CA TYR A 248 0.23 -8.92 -3.68
C TYR A 248 -1.09 -9.68 -3.87
N GLU A 249 -1.20 -10.44 -4.96
CA GLU A 249 -2.37 -11.26 -5.23
C GLU A 249 -2.66 -12.26 -4.10
N LYS A 250 -1.62 -13.00 -3.65
CA LYS A 250 -1.75 -13.94 -2.54
C LYS A 250 -2.09 -13.25 -1.23
N VAL A 251 -1.41 -12.16 -0.90
CA VAL A 251 -1.64 -11.40 0.34
C VAL A 251 -3.05 -10.84 0.39
N ILE A 252 -3.54 -10.24 -0.70
CA ILE A 252 -4.89 -9.66 -0.73
C ILE A 252 -5.96 -10.75 -0.63
N LYS A 253 -5.78 -11.90 -1.29
CA LYS A 253 -6.66 -13.07 -1.10
C LYS A 253 -6.68 -13.53 0.35
N ALA A 254 -5.52 -13.62 1.01
CA ALA A 254 -5.42 -14.02 2.41
C ALA A 254 -6.11 -12.99 3.34
N MET A 255 -5.96 -11.68 3.08
CA MET A 255 -6.65 -10.63 3.82
C MET A 255 -8.17 -10.73 3.69
N LEU A 256 -8.69 -10.85 2.46
CA LEU A 256 -10.13 -10.93 2.24
C LEU A 256 -10.74 -12.23 2.81
N ARG A 257 -10.02 -13.36 2.77
CA ARG A 257 -10.42 -14.59 3.48
C ARG A 257 -10.43 -14.40 5.00
N SER A 258 -9.46 -13.67 5.55
CA SER A 258 -9.44 -13.35 6.97
C SER A 258 -10.59 -12.44 7.40
N ILE A 259 -11.11 -11.62 6.48
CA ILE A 259 -12.26 -10.74 6.69
C ILE A 259 -13.60 -11.50 6.55
N ASP A 260 -13.57 -12.72 6.00
CA ASP A 260 -14.74 -13.58 5.80
C ASP A 260 -15.79 -12.97 4.86
N VAL A 261 -15.36 -12.61 3.64
CA VAL A 261 -16.24 -12.07 2.59
C VAL A 261 -16.35 -12.95 1.34
N PRO A 262 -17.53 -12.98 0.70
CA PRO A 262 -17.74 -13.67 -0.57
C PRO A 262 -16.83 -13.10 -1.67
N LEU A 263 -16.13 -13.98 -2.40
CA LEU A 263 -15.15 -13.60 -3.42
C LEU A 263 -15.65 -13.87 -4.85
N GLU A 264 -16.88 -14.31 -5.03
CA GLU A 264 -17.45 -14.73 -6.32
C GLU A 264 -17.48 -13.58 -7.34
N LYS A 265 -17.73 -12.36 -6.85
CA LYS A 265 -17.75 -11.13 -7.66
C LYS A 265 -16.43 -10.37 -7.65
N LEU A 266 -15.35 -10.96 -7.11
CA LEU A 266 -14.00 -10.37 -7.10
C LEU A 266 -13.20 -10.84 -8.32
N LYS A 267 -12.66 -9.88 -9.08
CA LYS A 267 -11.81 -10.12 -10.25
C LYS A 267 -10.45 -9.49 -10.05
N PHE A 268 -9.41 -10.19 -10.48
CA PHE A 268 -8.03 -9.72 -10.45
C PHE A 268 -7.52 -9.53 -11.86
N VAL A 269 -6.90 -8.37 -12.11
CA VAL A 269 -6.37 -7.99 -13.42
C VAL A 269 -4.97 -7.40 -13.22
N LYS A 270 -4.01 -7.73 -14.07
CA LYS A 270 -2.69 -7.07 -14.09
C LYS A 270 -2.71 -5.95 -15.12
N GLY A 271 -2.06 -4.84 -14.83
CA GLY A 271 -1.97 -3.71 -15.76
C GLY A 271 -1.38 -4.12 -17.11
N THR A 272 -0.28 -4.87 -17.07
CA THR A 272 0.39 -5.38 -18.29
C THR A 272 -0.47 -6.30 -19.17
N ASP A 273 -1.58 -6.85 -18.66
CA ASP A 273 -2.49 -7.69 -19.47
C ASP A 273 -3.15 -6.91 -20.61
N TYR A 274 -3.33 -5.58 -20.47
CA TYR A 274 -4.01 -4.76 -21.48
C TYR A 274 -3.36 -3.39 -21.75
N GLN A 275 -2.58 -2.83 -20.81
CA GLN A 275 -2.01 -1.49 -20.94
C GLN A 275 -0.95 -1.37 -22.05
N LEU A 276 -0.48 -2.50 -22.58
CA LEU A 276 0.44 -2.56 -23.72
C LEU A 276 -0.26 -2.94 -25.04
N SER A 277 -1.59 -3.09 -25.03
CA SER A 277 -2.37 -3.36 -26.23
C SER A 277 -2.34 -2.17 -27.19
N LYS A 278 -2.60 -2.46 -28.48
CA LYS A 278 -2.61 -1.45 -29.53
C LYS A 278 -3.66 -0.38 -29.26
N GLU A 279 -4.86 -0.79 -28.87
CA GLU A 279 -6.00 0.07 -28.60
C GLU A 279 -5.69 1.02 -27.45
N TYR A 280 -5.23 0.47 -26.32
CA TYR A 280 -4.88 1.27 -25.14
C TYR A 280 -3.76 2.26 -25.44
N THR A 281 -2.70 1.80 -26.12
CA THR A 281 -1.57 2.67 -26.52
C THR A 281 -2.02 3.79 -27.45
N LEU A 282 -2.96 3.54 -28.36
CA LEU A 282 -3.51 4.57 -29.22
C LEU A 282 -4.28 5.63 -28.43
N ASP A 283 -5.06 5.23 -27.43
CA ASP A 283 -5.74 6.18 -26.55
C ASP A 283 -4.78 6.94 -25.65
N VAL A 284 -3.67 6.35 -25.22
CA VAL A 284 -2.57 7.09 -24.54
C VAL A 284 -2.05 8.21 -25.44
N TYR A 285 -1.82 7.94 -26.73
CA TYR A 285 -1.41 8.99 -27.66
C TYR A 285 -2.49 10.05 -27.87
N ARG A 286 -3.75 9.66 -28.03
CA ARG A 286 -4.87 10.61 -28.15
C ARG A 286 -4.98 11.50 -26.90
N LEU A 287 -4.86 10.92 -25.71
CA LEU A 287 -4.88 11.64 -24.45
C LEU A 287 -3.70 12.61 -24.33
N SER A 288 -2.50 12.16 -24.72
CA SER A 288 -1.29 13.02 -24.72
C SER A 288 -1.38 14.22 -25.67
N SER A 289 -2.24 14.15 -26.69
CA SER A 289 -2.46 15.27 -27.64
C SER A 289 -3.37 16.37 -27.09
N ILE A 290 -4.12 16.11 -26.01
CA ILE A 290 -5.09 17.04 -25.42
C ILE A 290 -4.74 17.44 -23.98
N VAL A 291 -3.99 16.60 -23.26
CA VAL A 291 -3.55 16.87 -21.88
C VAL A 291 -2.32 17.77 -21.90
N THR A 292 -2.39 18.89 -21.17
CA THR A 292 -1.22 19.76 -20.98
C THR A 292 -0.25 19.16 -19.97
N GLU A 293 1.05 19.44 -20.13
CA GLU A 293 2.07 19.05 -19.14
C GLU A 293 1.76 19.56 -17.73
N HIS A 294 1.23 20.80 -17.65
CA HIS A 294 0.80 21.42 -16.40
C HIS A 294 -0.27 20.58 -15.70
N ASP A 295 -1.32 20.19 -16.42
CA ASP A 295 -2.43 19.42 -15.85
C ASP A 295 -2.00 18.01 -15.44
N ALA A 296 -1.17 17.34 -16.25
CA ALA A 296 -0.61 16.05 -15.91
C ALA A 296 0.24 16.12 -14.62
N LYS A 297 1.13 17.11 -14.52
CA LYS A 297 1.96 17.33 -13.33
C LYS A 297 1.12 17.65 -12.10
N LYS A 298 0.09 18.49 -12.25
CA LYS A 298 -0.83 18.85 -11.16
C LYS A 298 -1.63 17.63 -10.69
N ALA A 299 -2.11 16.79 -11.60
CA ALA A 299 -2.89 15.60 -11.29
C ALA A 299 -2.07 14.58 -10.48
N GLY A 300 -0.81 14.35 -10.85
CA GLY A 300 0.07 13.39 -10.18
C GLY A 300 0.76 13.89 -8.90
N ALA A 301 0.56 15.14 -8.48
CA ALA A 301 1.38 15.79 -7.45
C ALA A 301 1.41 15.10 -6.07
N GLU A 302 0.31 14.45 -5.67
CA GLU A 302 0.17 13.77 -4.37
C GLU A 302 0.41 12.26 -4.43
N VAL A 303 0.47 11.70 -5.64
CA VAL A 303 0.54 10.25 -5.88
C VAL A 303 1.92 9.84 -6.39
N VAL A 304 2.42 10.55 -7.40
CA VAL A 304 3.72 10.28 -8.02
C VAL A 304 4.83 10.86 -7.14
N LYS A 305 5.93 10.12 -7.00
CA LYS A 305 7.08 10.57 -6.21
C LYS A 305 7.65 11.88 -6.77
N GLN A 306 7.68 12.91 -5.93
CA GLN A 306 8.30 14.18 -6.27
C GLN A 306 9.83 14.07 -6.18
N VAL A 307 10.51 14.40 -7.28
CA VAL A 307 11.98 14.37 -7.40
C VAL A 307 12.46 15.66 -8.03
N VAL A 308 13.72 16.05 -7.75
CA VAL A 308 14.32 17.31 -8.25
C VAL A 308 14.30 17.38 -9.78
N ASN A 309 14.47 16.24 -10.46
CA ASN A 309 14.41 16.11 -11.91
C ASN A 309 13.28 15.13 -12.28
N PRO A 310 12.02 15.60 -12.41
CA PRO A 310 10.88 14.74 -12.72
C PRO A 310 11.06 13.99 -14.04
N LEU A 311 10.78 12.69 -14.03
CA LEU A 311 10.81 11.86 -15.24
C LEU A 311 9.51 12.01 -16.03
N LEU A 312 9.58 11.81 -17.34
CA LEU A 312 8.40 11.80 -18.23
C LEU A 312 7.34 10.78 -17.78
N SER A 313 7.76 9.65 -17.19
CA SER A 313 6.86 8.62 -16.67
C SER A 313 5.85 9.16 -15.66
N GLY A 314 6.26 10.16 -14.86
CA GLY A 314 5.36 10.80 -13.90
C GLY A 314 4.24 11.62 -14.54
N LEU A 315 4.44 12.12 -15.76
CA LEU A 315 3.42 12.85 -16.52
C LEU A 315 2.45 11.90 -17.23
N LEU A 316 2.88 10.69 -17.58
CA LEU A 316 2.01 9.68 -18.19
C LEU A 316 1.07 9.02 -17.17
N TYR A 317 1.49 8.95 -15.90
CA TYR A 317 0.79 8.22 -14.84
C TYR A 317 -0.71 8.57 -14.71
N PRO A 318 -1.13 9.85 -14.60
CA PRO A 318 -2.55 10.16 -14.41
C PRO A 318 -3.40 9.78 -15.62
N GLY A 319 -2.82 9.85 -16.83
CA GLY A 319 -3.50 9.47 -18.06
C GLY A 319 -3.73 7.96 -18.17
N LEU A 320 -2.73 7.17 -17.78
CA LEU A 320 -2.84 5.71 -17.71
C LEU A 320 -3.95 5.30 -16.72
N GLN A 321 -3.91 5.84 -15.51
CA GLN A 321 -4.92 5.55 -14.50
C GLN A 321 -6.34 5.95 -14.95
N ALA A 322 -6.51 7.08 -15.64
CA ALA A 322 -7.80 7.48 -16.20
C ALA A 322 -8.29 6.50 -17.28
N LEU A 323 -7.41 6.04 -18.18
CA LEU A 323 -7.80 5.08 -19.21
C LEU A 323 -8.16 3.70 -18.64
N ASP A 324 -7.59 3.33 -17.49
CA ASP A 324 -7.92 2.06 -16.84
C ASP A 324 -9.41 1.94 -16.51
N GLU A 325 -10.09 3.05 -16.16
CA GLU A 325 -11.55 3.08 -15.96
C GLU A 325 -12.32 2.54 -17.18
N GLN A 326 -11.99 3.05 -18.36
CA GLN A 326 -12.64 2.66 -19.61
C GLN A 326 -12.31 1.22 -20.00
N TYR A 327 -11.05 0.81 -19.86
CA TYR A 327 -10.59 -0.51 -20.33
C TYR A 327 -11.00 -1.64 -19.38
N LEU A 328 -11.17 -1.35 -18.09
CA LEU A 328 -11.76 -2.27 -17.13
C LEU A 328 -13.30 -2.30 -17.19
N LYS A 329 -13.92 -1.38 -17.93
CA LYS A 329 -15.38 -1.29 -18.15
C LYS A 329 -16.16 -1.19 -16.84
N VAL A 330 -15.71 -0.29 -15.98
CA VAL A 330 -16.30 -0.05 -14.66
C VAL A 330 -17.22 1.17 -14.68
N ASP A 331 -18.09 1.26 -13.67
CA ASP A 331 -18.90 2.43 -13.38
C ASP A 331 -18.20 3.37 -12.40
N ALA A 332 -17.33 2.83 -11.53
CA ALA A 332 -16.69 3.56 -10.46
C ALA A 332 -15.23 3.18 -10.24
N GLN A 333 -14.43 4.14 -9.76
CA GLN A 333 -13.10 3.92 -9.22
C GLN A 333 -13.09 4.21 -7.71
N PHE A 334 -12.50 3.30 -6.94
CA PHE A 334 -12.25 3.49 -5.51
C PHE A 334 -10.76 3.74 -5.25
N GLY A 335 -10.46 4.68 -4.36
CA GLY A 335 -9.10 4.96 -3.88
C GLY A 335 -9.08 5.89 -2.67
N GLY A 336 -7.89 6.32 -2.27
CA GLY A 336 -7.71 7.30 -1.21
C GLY A 336 -8.05 8.72 -1.66
N ILE A 337 -8.34 9.60 -0.71
CA ILE A 337 -8.53 11.05 -0.98
C ILE A 337 -7.27 11.69 -1.60
N ASP A 338 -6.08 11.10 -1.42
CA ASP A 338 -4.85 11.50 -2.09
C ASP A 338 -4.88 11.29 -3.62
N GLN A 339 -5.83 10.51 -4.13
CA GLN A 339 -6.06 10.30 -5.57
C GLN A 339 -7.05 11.29 -6.19
N ARG A 340 -7.67 12.17 -5.41
CA ARG A 340 -8.73 13.10 -5.86
C ARG A 340 -8.33 13.93 -7.09
N LYS A 341 -7.07 14.34 -7.18
CA LYS A 341 -6.55 15.10 -8.33
C LYS A 341 -6.48 14.27 -9.62
N ILE A 342 -6.24 12.97 -9.52
CA ILE A 342 -6.28 12.05 -10.67
C ILE A 342 -7.73 11.76 -11.06
N PHE A 343 -8.61 11.55 -10.09
CA PHE A 343 -10.04 11.33 -10.32
C PHE A 343 -10.69 12.51 -11.06
N THR A 344 -10.48 13.72 -10.57
CA THR A 344 -10.97 14.94 -11.25
C THR A 344 -10.30 15.20 -12.60
N PHE A 345 -9.07 14.75 -12.80
CA PHE A 345 -8.41 14.73 -14.10
C PHE A 345 -9.13 13.78 -15.07
N SER A 346 -9.47 12.57 -14.61
CA SER A 346 -10.23 11.59 -15.39
C SER A 346 -11.60 12.12 -15.84
N GLU A 347 -12.36 12.72 -14.91
CA GLU A 347 -13.67 13.33 -15.21
C GLU A 347 -13.61 14.44 -16.25
N LYS A 348 -12.47 15.15 -16.34
CA LYS A 348 -12.23 16.21 -17.31
C LYS A 348 -11.87 15.63 -18.68
N TYR A 349 -10.99 14.64 -18.75
CA TYR A 349 -10.33 14.24 -19.99
C TYR A 349 -10.95 13.02 -20.69
N LEU A 350 -11.54 12.06 -19.97
CA LEU A 350 -12.19 10.91 -20.60
C LEU A 350 -13.34 11.30 -21.57
N PRO A 351 -14.20 12.30 -21.26
CA PRO A 351 -15.22 12.76 -22.20
C PRO A 351 -14.66 13.32 -23.51
N LEU A 352 -13.45 13.89 -23.50
CA LEU A 352 -12.81 14.42 -24.70
C LEU A 352 -12.34 13.32 -25.66
N LEU A 353 -12.19 12.09 -25.15
CA LEU A 353 -11.94 10.89 -25.96
C LEU A 353 -13.23 10.19 -26.42
N GLY A 354 -14.39 10.64 -25.93
CA GLY A 354 -15.70 10.03 -26.18
C GLY A 354 -16.10 8.97 -25.15
N TYR A 355 -15.41 8.90 -24.00
CA TYR A 355 -15.71 7.95 -22.93
C TYR A 355 -16.57 8.58 -21.83
N GLU A 356 -17.35 7.74 -21.14
CA GLU A 356 -18.19 8.20 -20.04
C GLU A 356 -17.35 8.55 -18.80
N LYS A 357 -17.89 9.44 -17.96
CA LYS A 357 -17.32 9.71 -16.63
C LYS A 357 -17.63 8.57 -15.66
N CYS A 358 -16.65 8.13 -14.89
CA CYS A 358 -16.85 7.24 -13.75
C CYS A 358 -17.26 7.98 -12.49
N ILE A 359 -17.87 7.23 -11.58
CA ILE A 359 -18.07 7.61 -10.18
C ILE A 359 -16.72 7.46 -9.46
N HIS A 360 -16.41 8.35 -8.53
CA HIS A 360 -15.17 8.27 -7.75
C HIS A 360 -15.49 8.15 -6.27
N LEU A 361 -15.00 7.10 -5.62
CA LEU A 361 -15.22 6.81 -4.19
C LEU A 361 -13.89 6.99 -3.44
N MET A 362 -13.84 7.88 -2.45
CA MET A 362 -12.59 8.26 -1.78
C MET A 362 -12.61 7.94 -0.28
N ASN A 363 -11.73 7.04 0.18
CA ASN A 363 -11.53 6.80 1.61
C ASN A 363 -10.68 7.92 2.25
N PRO A 364 -10.88 8.22 3.54
CA PRO A 364 -10.03 9.17 4.25
C PRO A 364 -8.59 8.67 4.35
N MET A 365 -7.65 9.61 4.50
CA MET A 365 -6.29 9.29 4.91
C MET A 365 -6.30 8.86 6.36
N ILE A 366 -5.91 7.62 6.63
CA ILE A 366 -5.79 7.13 8.00
C ILE A 366 -4.38 7.40 8.53
N PRO A 367 -4.24 8.10 9.67
CA PRO A 367 -2.96 8.26 10.34
C PRO A 367 -2.33 6.90 10.60
N GLY A 368 -1.04 6.78 10.35
CA GLY A 368 -0.31 5.60 10.78
C GLY A 368 -0.25 5.51 12.29
N LEU A 369 0.11 4.33 12.79
CA LEU A 369 0.19 4.10 14.23
C LEU A 369 1.19 5.04 14.92
N ALA A 370 2.22 5.54 14.23
CA ALA A 370 3.16 6.52 14.78
C ALA A 370 2.70 8.00 14.68
N GLY A 371 1.46 8.27 14.27
CA GLY A 371 0.92 9.64 14.11
C GLY A 371 1.15 10.28 12.74
N SER A 372 1.86 9.61 11.82
CA SER A 372 2.10 10.04 10.43
C SER A 372 1.76 8.92 9.44
N LYS A 373 1.71 9.19 8.12
CA LYS A 373 1.36 8.18 7.08
C LYS A 373 2.28 6.95 7.20
N MET A 374 1.71 5.74 7.31
CA MET A 374 2.50 4.50 7.32
C MET A 374 3.30 4.36 6.02
N SER A 375 4.61 4.20 6.13
CA SER A 375 5.53 4.04 5.00
C SER A 375 6.09 2.63 4.93
N SER A 376 5.95 1.95 3.79
CA SER A 376 6.60 0.65 3.56
C SER A 376 8.14 0.72 3.62
N SER A 377 8.73 1.92 3.58
CA SER A 377 10.18 2.15 3.59
C SER A 377 10.79 2.29 5.00
N GLU A 378 9.98 2.43 6.05
CA GLU A 378 10.42 2.54 7.44
C GLU A 378 9.89 1.33 8.24
N GLU A 379 10.79 0.49 8.76
CA GLU A 379 10.41 -0.80 9.36
C GLU A 379 9.70 -0.64 10.70
N ASP A 380 10.12 0.33 11.50
CA ASP A 380 9.53 0.63 12.82
C ASP A 380 8.23 1.45 12.72
N SER A 381 7.93 2.08 11.57
CA SER A 381 6.75 2.93 11.40
C SER A 381 5.50 2.15 10.98
N LYS A 382 5.59 0.83 10.79
CA LYS A 382 4.51 0.00 10.24
C LYS A 382 4.46 -1.38 10.90
N ILE A 383 3.26 -1.94 10.99
CA ILE A 383 3.05 -3.36 11.32
C ILE A 383 2.92 -4.14 10.02
N ASP A 384 3.84 -5.07 9.79
CA ASP A 384 3.80 -5.97 8.63
C ASP A 384 2.68 -7.00 8.82
N LEU A 385 2.07 -7.46 7.73
CA LEU A 385 1.01 -8.47 7.80
C LEU A 385 1.51 -9.82 8.34
N LEU A 386 2.82 -10.04 8.35
CA LEU A 386 3.47 -11.25 8.86
C LEU A 386 4.18 -11.02 10.21
N ASP A 387 4.04 -9.85 10.83
CA ASP A 387 4.59 -9.61 12.18
C ASP A 387 3.95 -10.58 13.19
N ASN A 388 4.76 -11.19 14.05
CA ASN A 388 4.27 -12.03 15.15
C ASN A 388 3.59 -11.18 16.24
N PRO A 389 2.81 -11.79 17.16
CA PRO A 389 2.06 -11.02 18.17
C PRO A 389 2.96 -10.11 19.04
N ALA A 390 4.16 -10.56 19.38
CA ALA A 390 5.10 -9.76 20.16
C ALA A 390 5.60 -8.51 19.41
N ALA A 391 5.83 -8.61 18.10
CA ALA A 391 6.20 -7.50 17.24
C ALA A 391 5.05 -6.50 17.08
N VAL A 392 3.83 -6.99 16.86
CA VAL A 392 2.59 -6.19 16.82
C VAL A 392 2.46 -5.38 18.11
N LYS A 393 2.54 -6.04 19.27
CA LYS A 393 2.49 -5.41 20.60
C LYS A 393 3.55 -4.34 20.78
N LYS A 394 4.81 -4.65 20.45
CA LYS A 394 5.94 -3.71 20.57
C LYS A 394 5.70 -2.45 19.75
N LYS A 395 5.20 -2.60 18.51
CA LYS A 395 4.95 -1.49 17.59
C LYS A 395 3.73 -0.66 18.02
N LEU A 396 2.63 -1.30 18.43
CA LEU A 396 1.45 -0.61 18.99
C LEU A 396 1.77 0.15 20.28
N LYS A 397 2.64 -0.38 21.14
CA LYS A 397 3.05 0.32 22.36
C LYS A 397 3.67 1.68 22.06
N LYS A 398 4.49 1.77 21.00
CA LYS A 398 5.11 3.00 20.49
C LYS A 398 4.15 3.91 19.72
N ALA A 399 2.95 3.45 19.40
CA ALA A 399 1.98 4.23 18.64
C ALA A 399 1.61 5.53 19.38
N PHE A 400 1.43 6.63 18.65
CA PHE A 400 0.93 7.86 19.23
C PHE A 400 -0.55 7.70 19.60
N CYS A 401 -0.89 7.95 20.86
CA CYS A 401 -2.24 7.85 21.39
C CYS A 401 -2.27 8.63 22.71
N GLU A 402 -2.64 9.90 22.63
CA GLU A 402 -2.71 10.81 23.78
C GLU A 402 -4.08 10.67 24.47
N PRO A 403 -4.17 10.71 25.82
CA PRO A 403 -5.45 10.68 26.53
C PRO A 403 -6.40 11.77 26.04
N GLY A 404 -7.68 11.44 25.82
CA GLY A 404 -8.69 12.41 25.37
C GLY A 404 -8.58 12.86 23.91
N ASN A 405 -7.46 12.58 23.22
CA ASN A 405 -7.23 13.06 21.87
C ASN A 405 -7.90 12.15 20.81
N ILE A 406 -9.02 12.64 20.27
CA ILE A 406 -9.77 11.99 19.19
C ILE A 406 -9.28 12.39 17.79
N ASN A 407 -8.47 13.45 17.68
CA ASN A 407 -7.93 13.93 16.41
C ASN A 407 -6.54 13.32 16.14
N ASP A 408 -6.24 13.01 14.88
CA ASP A 408 -4.95 12.42 14.48
C ASP A 408 -4.55 11.14 15.26
N ASN A 409 -5.53 10.43 15.80
CA ASN A 409 -5.33 9.22 16.58
C ASN A 409 -5.42 7.99 15.67
N GLY A 410 -4.26 7.44 15.30
CA GLY A 410 -4.18 6.27 14.42
C GLY A 410 -4.79 4.99 15.00
N VAL A 411 -4.88 4.88 16.34
CA VAL A 411 -5.48 3.71 17.01
C VAL A 411 -7.01 3.76 16.90
N LEU A 412 -7.62 4.91 17.22
CA LEU A 412 -9.05 5.14 17.03
C LEU A 412 -9.44 5.05 15.55
N SER A 413 -8.63 5.63 14.66
CA SER A 413 -8.89 5.59 13.22
C SER A 413 -8.88 4.15 12.68
N PHE A 414 -7.97 3.30 13.17
CA PHE A 414 -7.96 1.88 12.81
C PHE A 414 -9.20 1.16 13.35
N ALA A 415 -9.62 1.47 14.58
CA ALA A 415 -10.88 0.94 15.11
C ALA A 415 -12.07 1.32 14.23
N LYS A 416 -12.23 2.62 13.90
CA LYS A 416 -13.35 3.15 13.09
C LYS A 416 -13.45 2.54 11.71
N HIS A 417 -12.34 2.48 10.98
CA HIS A 417 -12.36 2.18 9.55
C HIS A 417 -12.05 0.71 9.23
N VAL A 418 -11.50 -0.04 10.18
CA VAL A 418 -11.15 -1.45 10.01
C VAL A 418 -11.91 -2.33 10.98
N ILE A 419 -11.85 -2.07 12.28
CA ILE A 419 -12.41 -3.03 13.25
C ILE A 419 -13.95 -2.99 13.22
N TYR A 420 -14.56 -1.83 13.45
CA TYR A 420 -16.03 -1.70 13.51
C TYR A 420 -16.76 -2.20 12.25
N PRO A 421 -16.32 -1.88 11.01
CA PRO A 421 -16.99 -2.36 9.80
C PRO A 421 -16.91 -3.88 9.61
N LEU A 422 -15.96 -4.52 10.30
CA LEU A 422 -15.70 -5.96 10.22
C LEU A 422 -16.23 -6.74 11.44
N LEU A 423 -16.76 -6.05 12.46
CA LEU A 423 -17.51 -6.72 13.52
C LEU A 423 -18.77 -7.37 12.93
N LYS A 424 -19.12 -8.53 13.47
CA LYS A 424 -20.42 -9.16 13.18
C LYS A 424 -21.52 -8.40 13.91
N GLU A 425 -22.77 -8.52 13.47
CA GLU A 425 -23.90 -7.78 14.05
C GLU A 425 -24.08 -8.05 15.56
N GLU A 426 -23.63 -9.21 16.05
CA GLU A 426 -23.70 -9.59 17.47
C GLU A 426 -22.40 -9.31 18.25
N GLU A 427 -21.34 -8.83 17.59
CA GLU A 427 -20.04 -8.55 18.20
C GLU A 427 -19.90 -7.06 18.57
N SER A 428 -19.60 -6.77 19.84
CA SER A 428 -19.21 -5.43 20.30
C SER A 428 -17.68 -5.28 20.36
N PHE A 429 -17.20 -4.03 20.33
CA PHE A 429 -15.79 -3.73 20.56
C PHE A 429 -15.45 -3.81 22.06
N ASN A 430 -14.61 -4.76 22.45
CA ASN A 430 -14.31 -5.04 23.85
C ASN A 430 -12.96 -4.46 24.28
N VAL A 431 -12.96 -3.75 25.41
CA VAL A 431 -11.76 -3.22 26.07
C VAL A 431 -11.61 -3.92 27.42
N TYR A 432 -10.59 -4.77 27.53
CA TYR A 432 -10.30 -5.54 28.74
C TYR A 432 -9.43 -4.74 29.71
N ARG A 433 -9.87 -4.60 30.95
CA ARG A 433 -9.21 -3.76 31.98
C ARG A 433 -9.29 -4.39 33.36
N THR A 434 -8.36 -4.05 34.23
CA THR A 434 -8.42 -4.51 35.63
C THR A 434 -9.58 -3.87 36.38
N ALA A 435 -10.05 -4.51 37.45
CA ALA A 435 -11.13 -3.98 38.29
C ALA A 435 -10.81 -2.59 38.88
N GLU A 436 -9.52 -2.29 39.09
CA GLU A 436 -9.04 -0.98 39.57
C GLU A 436 -9.30 0.16 38.57
N PHE A 437 -9.43 -0.15 37.28
CA PHE A 437 -9.73 0.81 36.20
C PHE A 437 -11.17 0.66 35.67
N GLY A 438 -12.10 0.17 36.49
CA GLY A 438 -13.52 0.07 36.14
C GLY A 438 -13.92 -1.24 35.44
N GLY A 439 -12.99 -2.17 35.27
CA GLY A 439 -13.25 -3.48 34.65
C GLY A 439 -13.50 -3.43 33.14
N ASP A 440 -13.76 -4.61 32.58
CA ASP A 440 -14.04 -4.81 31.16
C ASP A 440 -15.26 -3.97 30.72
N ILE A 441 -15.16 -3.38 29.52
CA ILE A 441 -16.23 -2.57 28.92
C ILE A 441 -16.37 -2.91 27.44
N SER A 442 -17.59 -2.81 26.93
CA SER A 442 -17.95 -3.16 25.55
C SER A 442 -18.68 -2.00 24.90
N PHE A 443 -18.39 -1.73 23.63
CA PHE A 443 -18.96 -0.64 22.84
C PHE A 443 -19.62 -1.18 21.58
N ASP A 444 -20.92 -0.94 21.41
CA ASP A 444 -21.68 -1.39 20.24
C ASP A 444 -21.45 -0.46 19.03
N THR A 445 -21.26 0.84 19.27
CA THR A 445 -20.98 1.84 18.23
C THR A 445 -19.58 2.44 18.39
N TYR A 446 -19.04 2.97 17.28
CA TYR A 446 -17.75 3.68 17.31
C TYR A 446 -17.88 5.00 18.07
N GLU A 447 -19.02 5.66 17.94
CA GLU A 447 -19.32 6.93 18.60
C GLU A 447 -19.27 6.79 20.12
N ASP A 448 -19.74 5.67 20.67
CA ASP A 448 -19.65 5.40 22.12
C ASP A 448 -18.20 5.24 22.57
N LEU A 449 -17.36 4.53 21.81
CA LEU A 449 -15.94 4.38 22.08
C LEU A 449 -15.20 5.73 22.00
N GLU A 450 -15.45 6.52 20.95
CA GLU A 450 -14.84 7.82 20.73
C GLU A 450 -15.19 8.78 21.87
N ASN A 451 -16.46 8.82 22.28
CA ASN A 451 -16.93 9.64 23.40
C ASN A 451 -16.31 9.20 24.74
N ALA A 452 -16.20 7.89 25.00
CA ALA A 452 -15.56 7.38 26.21
C ALA A 452 -14.05 7.72 26.24
N PHE A 453 -13.37 7.62 25.09
CA PHE A 453 -11.97 8.01 24.98
C PHE A 453 -11.77 9.53 25.17
N ALA A 454 -12.65 10.36 24.58
CA ALA A 454 -12.62 11.82 24.73
C ALA A 454 -12.82 12.28 26.18
N LYS A 455 -13.63 11.55 26.95
CA LYS A 455 -13.84 11.79 28.39
C LYS A 455 -12.74 11.18 29.27
N GLU A 456 -11.71 10.59 28.67
CA GLU A 456 -10.62 9.89 29.35
C GLU A 456 -11.09 8.70 30.22
N GLU A 457 -12.27 8.13 29.92
CA GLU A 457 -12.78 6.93 30.58
C GLU A 457 -12.00 5.68 30.14
N ILE A 458 -11.38 5.73 28.95
CA ILE A 458 -10.50 4.69 28.41
C ILE A 458 -9.08 5.21 28.34
N HIS A 459 -8.15 4.55 29.05
CA HIS A 459 -6.73 4.90 28.99
C HIS A 459 -6.13 4.48 27.63
N PRO A 460 -5.18 5.26 27.05
CA PRO A 460 -4.53 4.90 25.79
C PRO A 460 -3.90 3.50 25.74
N GLY A 461 -3.37 3.03 26.87
CA GLY A 461 -2.82 1.69 26.99
C GLY A 461 -3.87 0.59 26.79
N ASP A 462 -5.08 0.80 27.31
CA ASP A 462 -6.18 -0.17 27.22
C ASP A 462 -6.74 -0.20 25.81
N LEU A 463 -6.92 0.97 25.19
CA LEU A 463 -7.33 1.07 23.79
C LEU A 463 -6.32 0.37 22.87
N LYS A 464 -5.01 0.59 23.06
CA LYS A 464 -3.95 -0.10 22.30
C LYS A 464 -4.02 -1.61 22.47
N ASN A 465 -4.22 -2.10 23.69
CA ASN A 465 -4.34 -3.53 23.98
C ASN A 465 -5.59 -4.13 23.33
N ALA A 466 -6.73 -3.42 23.36
CA ALA A 466 -7.95 -3.85 22.68
C ALA A 466 -7.71 -3.97 21.17
N VAL A 467 -7.18 -2.92 20.54
CA VAL A 467 -6.85 -2.92 19.10
C VAL A 467 -5.82 -3.99 18.73
N GLU A 468 -4.84 -4.29 19.60
CA GLU A 468 -3.88 -5.38 19.42
C GLU A 468 -4.57 -6.75 19.24
N ILE A 469 -5.61 -7.02 20.02
CA ILE A 469 -6.36 -8.28 19.96
C ILE A 469 -7.03 -8.44 18.59
N TYR A 470 -7.73 -7.40 18.13
CA TYR A 470 -8.39 -7.42 16.82
C TYR A 470 -7.39 -7.46 15.65
N ILE A 471 -6.27 -6.75 15.74
CA ILE A 471 -5.19 -6.85 14.74
C ILE A 471 -4.69 -8.29 14.67
N ASN A 472 -4.41 -8.95 15.80
CA ASN A 472 -3.97 -10.34 15.78
C ASN A 472 -5.06 -11.30 15.24
N LYS A 473 -6.35 -11.09 15.56
CA LYS A 473 -7.48 -11.85 14.96
C LYS A 473 -7.46 -11.78 13.43
N LEU A 474 -7.14 -10.61 12.86
CA LEU A 474 -7.01 -10.41 11.41
C LEU A 474 -5.69 -10.96 10.81
N LEU A 475 -4.61 -10.98 11.58
CA LEU A 475 -3.31 -11.44 11.09
C LEU A 475 -3.10 -12.95 11.24
N ASP A 476 -3.75 -13.60 12.21
CA ASP A 476 -3.59 -15.03 12.49
C ASP A 476 -3.87 -15.94 11.27
N PRO A 477 -4.98 -15.78 10.53
CA PRO A 477 -5.24 -16.61 9.34
C PRO A 477 -4.18 -16.41 8.25
N ILE A 478 -3.73 -15.15 8.07
CA ILE A 478 -2.72 -14.79 7.08
C ILE A 478 -1.36 -15.41 7.44
N ARG A 479 -0.95 -15.31 8.71
CA ARG A 479 0.28 -15.91 9.24
C ARG A 479 0.24 -17.43 9.07
N LYS A 480 -0.88 -18.07 9.40
CA LYS A 480 -1.07 -19.52 9.24
C LYS A 480 -1.00 -19.97 7.77
N GLU A 481 -1.65 -19.24 6.85
CA GLU A 481 -1.56 -19.52 5.41
C GLU A 481 -0.11 -19.35 4.92
N PHE A 482 0.57 -18.29 5.33
CA PHE A 482 1.98 -18.06 5.00
C PHE A 482 2.89 -19.15 5.56
N GLU A 483 2.64 -19.63 6.78
CA GLU A 483 3.44 -20.66 7.43
C GLU A 483 3.30 -22.04 6.78
N THR A 484 2.10 -22.36 6.30
CA THR A 484 1.76 -23.66 5.71
C THR A 484 2.08 -23.74 4.21
N ASP A 485 1.93 -22.64 3.47
CA ASP A 485 2.25 -22.60 2.04
C ASP A 485 3.73 -22.27 1.78
N SER A 486 4.54 -23.30 1.60
CA SER A 486 5.96 -23.17 1.22
C SER A 486 6.19 -22.37 -0.07
N LYS A 487 5.25 -22.40 -1.03
CA LYS A 487 5.33 -21.60 -2.26
C LYS A 487 5.14 -20.12 -1.94
N PHE A 488 4.25 -19.80 -1.00
CA PHE A 488 4.05 -18.42 -0.55
C PHE A 488 5.31 -17.86 0.15
N LYS A 489 5.94 -18.64 1.03
CA LYS A 489 7.24 -18.24 1.65
C LYS A 489 8.32 -17.97 0.61
N ASN A 490 8.50 -18.90 -0.33
CA ASN A 490 9.51 -18.77 -1.38
C ASN A 490 9.24 -17.55 -2.27
N LEU A 491 7.98 -17.33 -2.64
CA LEU A 491 7.56 -16.15 -3.39
C LEU A 491 7.88 -14.85 -2.65
N ALA A 492 7.58 -14.76 -1.35
CA ALA A 492 7.85 -13.56 -0.55
C ALA A 492 9.36 -13.24 -0.49
N ASN A 493 10.20 -14.26 -0.30
CA ASN A 493 11.66 -14.11 -0.29
C ASN A 493 12.22 -13.70 -1.64
N LYS A 494 11.62 -14.15 -2.75
CA LYS A 494 12.02 -13.75 -4.11
C LYS A 494 11.53 -12.35 -4.48
N ALA A 495 10.30 -12.01 -4.12
CA ALA A 495 9.69 -10.70 -4.40
C ALA A 495 10.33 -9.57 -3.57
N TYR A 496 10.75 -9.91 -2.35
CA TYR A 496 11.42 -9.01 -1.41
C TYR A 496 12.64 -9.70 -0.81
N PRO A 497 13.74 -9.81 -1.57
CA PRO A 497 14.96 -10.38 -1.05
C PRO A 497 15.38 -9.61 0.21
N PRO A 498 15.76 -10.31 1.29
CA PRO A 498 16.19 -9.66 2.52
C PRO A 498 17.32 -8.71 2.15
N GLN A 499 17.12 -7.42 2.45
CA GLN A 499 18.18 -6.45 2.28
C GLN A 499 19.31 -6.90 3.22
N LYS A 500 20.52 -7.10 2.68
CA LYS A 500 21.70 -7.18 3.54
C LYS A 500 21.61 -5.99 4.49
N PRO A 501 21.72 -6.18 5.82
CA PRO A 501 21.61 -5.07 6.75
C PRO A 501 22.51 -3.96 6.24
N LYS A 502 21.89 -2.82 5.89
CA LYS A 502 22.65 -1.60 5.68
C LYS A 502 23.31 -1.35 7.02
N ILE A 503 24.61 -1.62 7.09
CA ILE A 503 25.45 -1.00 8.10
C ILE A 503 25.19 0.49 7.89
N ILE A 504 24.47 1.10 8.83
CA ILE A 504 24.42 2.55 8.92
C ILE A 504 25.84 2.92 9.31
N GLU A 505 26.70 3.16 8.32
CA GLU A 505 27.94 3.92 8.55
C GLU A 505 27.47 5.27 9.08
N GLU A 506 27.60 5.46 10.39
CA GLU A 506 27.37 6.74 11.04
C GLU A 506 28.22 7.79 10.33
N LEU A 507 27.60 8.90 9.94
CA LEU A 507 28.27 9.94 9.18
C LEU A 507 29.00 10.85 10.18
N THR A 508 30.24 10.49 10.51
CA THR A 508 31.06 11.21 11.49
C THR A 508 32.02 12.19 10.80
N PRO A 509 32.42 13.29 11.48
CA PRO A 509 33.39 14.25 10.94
C PRO A 509 34.81 13.66 10.82
N ALA A 510 35.12 12.60 11.56
CA ALA A 510 36.43 11.93 11.53
C ALA A 510 36.78 11.37 10.15
N ARG A 511 35.78 11.16 9.29
CA ARG A 511 35.97 10.75 7.88
C ARG A 511 36.69 11.79 7.03
N LEU A 512 36.75 13.05 7.46
CA LEU A 512 37.42 14.15 6.75
C LEU A 512 38.92 14.16 7.11
N ASP A 513 39.81 14.11 6.11
CA ASP A 513 41.24 14.28 6.34
C ASP A 513 41.57 15.78 6.30
N ILE A 514 41.49 16.44 7.45
CA ILE A 514 41.81 17.87 7.58
C ILE A 514 43.23 18.01 8.14
N ARG A 515 44.07 18.79 7.45
CA ARG A 515 45.47 18.98 7.81
C ARG A 515 45.89 20.44 7.75
N VAL A 516 46.90 20.76 8.54
CA VAL A 516 47.62 22.02 8.43
C VAL A 516 48.58 21.96 7.24
N GLY A 517 48.56 22.98 6.39
CA GLY A 517 49.42 23.11 5.23
C GLY A 517 50.19 24.42 5.21
N LYS A 518 51.36 24.44 4.55
CA LYS A 518 52.12 25.66 4.28
C LYS A 518 52.17 25.94 2.79
N ILE A 519 51.75 27.14 2.38
CA ILE A 519 51.86 27.58 0.99
C ILE A 519 53.32 27.89 0.70
N ILE A 520 53.97 27.09 -0.15
CA ILE A 520 55.37 27.29 -0.54
C ILE A 520 55.50 28.13 -1.82
N GLU A 521 54.53 27.99 -2.74
CA GLU A 521 54.47 28.74 -3.99
C GLU A 521 53.01 29.11 -4.26
N VAL A 522 52.79 30.31 -4.76
CA VAL A 522 51.46 30.79 -5.15
C VAL A 522 51.61 31.65 -6.41
N SER A 523 50.72 31.43 -7.36
CA SER A 523 50.63 32.21 -8.60
C SER A 523 49.16 32.42 -8.97
N LYS A 524 48.86 33.48 -9.73
CA LYS A 524 47.52 33.66 -10.30
C LYS A 524 47.31 32.66 -11.43
N HIS A 525 46.10 32.10 -11.51
CA HIS A 525 45.75 31.18 -12.60
C HIS A 525 45.76 31.92 -13.94
N SER A 526 46.37 31.33 -14.97
CA SER A 526 46.49 31.94 -16.32
C SER A 526 45.14 32.26 -16.95
N ASP A 527 44.19 31.34 -16.80
CA ASP A 527 42.88 31.39 -17.47
C ASP A 527 41.71 31.76 -16.52
N ALA A 528 41.98 32.30 -15.32
CA ALA A 528 40.94 32.68 -14.36
C ALA A 528 41.37 33.77 -13.37
N ASP A 529 40.71 34.93 -13.42
CA ASP A 529 41.05 36.09 -12.59
C ASP A 529 40.75 35.91 -11.09
N SER A 530 39.89 34.96 -10.73
CA SER A 530 39.49 34.71 -9.35
C SER A 530 40.27 33.59 -8.66
N LEU A 531 41.16 32.90 -9.36
CA LEU A 531 41.81 31.68 -8.87
C LEU A 531 43.32 31.87 -8.64
N TYR A 532 43.79 31.35 -7.50
CA TYR A 532 45.21 31.07 -7.28
C TYR A 532 45.52 29.61 -7.62
N VAL A 533 46.76 29.36 -8.03
CA VAL A 533 47.36 28.03 -8.10
C VAL A 533 48.46 27.98 -7.05
N GLU A 534 48.25 27.16 -6.02
CA GLU A 534 49.14 27.02 -4.88
C GLU A 534 49.86 25.67 -4.87
N LYS A 535 51.13 25.68 -4.50
CA LYS A 535 51.85 24.51 -4.01
C LYS A 535 51.80 24.53 -2.49
N ILE A 536 51.08 23.59 -1.89
CA ILE A 536 50.88 23.53 -0.44
C ILE A 536 51.56 22.27 0.11
N ASP A 537 52.53 22.48 1.00
CA ASP A 537 53.17 21.40 1.75
C ASP A 537 52.24 20.92 2.87
N LEU A 538 51.83 19.66 2.79
CA LEU A 538 51.00 18.97 3.78
C LEU A 538 51.81 17.92 4.58
N GLY A 539 53.15 18.05 4.62
CA GLY A 539 54.03 17.11 5.32
C GLY A 539 54.09 15.72 4.68
N GLU A 540 53.75 15.62 3.40
CA GLU A 540 53.67 14.35 2.68
C GLU A 540 55.00 13.98 2.02
N ALA A 541 55.36 12.70 2.05
CA ALA A 541 56.59 12.21 1.42
C ALA A 541 56.63 12.42 -0.10
N THR A 542 55.47 12.54 -0.75
CA THR A 542 55.32 12.84 -2.18
C THR A 542 55.58 14.30 -2.53
N GLY A 543 55.77 15.15 -1.52
CA GLY A 543 55.98 16.59 -1.68
C GLY A 543 54.67 17.41 -1.76
N PRO A 544 54.80 18.71 -2.01
CA PRO A 544 53.69 19.67 -1.98
C PRO A 544 52.61 19.39 -3.04
N ARG A 545 51.34 19.51 -2.63
CA ARG A 545 50.19 19.34 -3.53
C ARG A 545 49.90 20.60 -4.32
N THR A 546 49.43 20.45 -5.55
CA THR A 546 48.78 21.54 -6.28
C THR A 546 47.34 21.68 -5.83
N ILE A 547 46.98 22.82 -5.25
CA ILE A 547 45.62 23.18 -4.87
C ILE A 547 45.27 24.47 -5.62
N VAL A 548 44.00 24.62 -6.01
CA VAL A 548 43.50 25.80 -6.70
C VAL A 548 42.39 26.39 -5.85
N SER A 549 42.57 27.63 -5.38
CA SER A 549 41.62 28.31 -4.50
C SER A 549 41.01 29.57 -5.14
N GLY A 550 39.79 29.92 -4.73
CA GLY A 550 39.08 31.13 -5.16
C GLY A 550 39.44 32.39 -4.37
N LEU A 551 40.68 32.52 -3.90
CA LEU A 551 41.07 33.51 -2.89
C LEU A 551 41.61 34.84 -3.45
N VAL A 552 41.76 34.99 -4.77
CA VAL A 552 42.38 36.19 -5.39
C VAL A 552 41.72 37.50 -4.96
N ASN A 553 40.39 37.51 -4.86
CA ASN A 553 39.63 38.70 -4.52
C ASN A 553 39.56 38.98 -3.00
N TYR A 554 40.13 38.11 -2.17
CA TYR A 554 39.97 38.15 -0.71
C TYR A 554 41.31 38.24 0.03
N VAL A 555 42.36 37.58 -0.49
CA VAL A 555 43.69 37.58 0.12
C VAL A 555 44.74 38.03 -0.90
N PRO A 556 45.48 39.12 -0.63
CA PRO A 556 46.56 39.57 -1.50
C PRO A 556 47.65 38.50 -1.64
N LEU A 557 48.30 38.44 -2.82
CA LEU A 557 49.34 37.45 -3.15
C LEU A 557 50.47 37.41 -2.10
N GLU A 558 50.91 38.58 -1.63
CA GLU A 558 51.99 38.70 -0.63
C GLU A 558 51.62 38.11 0.74
N GLN A 559 50.32 37.99 1.04
CA GLN A 559 49.83 37.37 2.28
C GLN A 559 49.52 35.88 2.10
N MET A 560 49.59 35.36 0.88
CA MET A 560 49.39 33.95 0.57
C MET A 560 50.70 33.17 0.65
N LYS A 561 51.82 33.77 0.21
CA LYS A 561 53.12 33.12 0.27
C LYS A 561 53.54 32.86 1.72
N ASP A 562 54.07 31.66 1.98
CA ASP A 562 54.48 31.19 3.32
C ASP A 562 53.35 31.11 4.36
N ARG A 563 52.09 31.34 3.96
CA ARG A 563 50.93 31.29 4.87
C ARG A 563 50.64 29.86 5.30
N MET A 564 50.36 29.69 6.59
CA MET A 564 49.78 28.47 7.15
C MET A 564 48.27 28.47 6.91
N VAL A 565 47.76 27.37 6.37
CA VAL A 565 46.36 27.18 6.00
C VAL A 565 45.83 25.83 6.48
N VAL A 566 44.51 25.69 6.54
CA VAL A 566 43.84 24.44 6.86
C VAL A 566 43.27 23.84 5.58
N VAL A 567 43.56 22.58 5.31
CA VAL A 567 43.28 21.91 4.03
C VAL A 567 42.50 20.63 4.26
N LEU A 568 41.42 20.44 3.50
CA LEU A 568 40.76 19.16 3.33
C LEU A 568 41.47 18.35 2.23
N ALA A 569 42.10 17.25 2.62
CA ALA A 569 43.08 16.52 1.81
C ALA A 569 42.56 15.24 1.16
N ASN A 570 41.41 14.68 1.57
CA ASN A 570 40.87 13.43 1.03
C ASN A 570 39.71 13.60 0.05
N LEU A 571 39.60 14.77 -0.60
CA LEU A 571 38.68 14.94 -1.73
C LEU A 571 39.23 14.32 -3.01
N LYS A 572 38.34 13.82 -3.85
CA LYS A 572 38.71 13.43 -5.22
C LYS A 572 39.24 14.68 -5.97
N PRO A 573 40.37 14.58 -6.68
CA PRO A 573 40.91 15.72 -7.42
C PRO A 573 39.89 16.33 -8.38
N ALA A 574 39.82 17.66 -8.39
CA ALA A 574 38.89 18.43 -9.21
C ALA A 574 39.66 19.22 -10.27
N ASN A 575 39.18 19.21 -11.51
CA ASN A 575 39.76 20.02 -12.58
C ASN A 575 39.12 21.41 -12.56
N LEU A 576 39.91 22.43 -12.23
CA LEU A 576 39.50 23.83 -12.18
C LEU A 576 40.21 24.58 -13.29
N ARG A 577 39.46 24.87 -14.36
CA ARG A 577 39.96 25.62 -15.53
C ARG A 577 41.22 25.02 -16.18
N GLY A 578 41.35 23.70 -16.16
CA GLY A 578 42.45 22.96 -16.79
C GLY A 578 43.54 22.54 -15.82
N VAL A 579 43.54 23.06 -14.58
CA VAL A 579 44.48 22.68 -13.53
C VAL A 579 43.81 21.73 -12.53
N GLN A 580 44.48 20.61 -12.24
CA GLN A 580 43.99 19.61 -11.29
C GLN A 580 44.31 20.00 -9.84
N SER A 581 43.28 20.34 -9.06
CA SER A 581 43.36 20.64 -7.63
C SER A 581 43.25 19.36 -6.79
N HIS A 582 44.20 19.14 -5.89
CA HIS A 582 44.35 17.94 -5.06
C HIS A 582 44.01 18.19 -3.58
N GLY A 583 43.06 19.09 -3.33
CA GLY A 583 42.59 19.45 -2.00
C GLY A 583 41.76 20.72 -2.03
N MET A 584 41.32 21.16 -0.86
CA MET A 584 40.58 22.41 -0.70
C MET A 584 41.06 23.14 0.55
N VAL A 585 41.38 24.44 0.40
CA VAL A 585 41.67 25.32 1.53
C VAL A 585 40.35 25.68 2.21
N LEU A 586 40.22 25.38 3.51
CA LEU A 586 39.01 25.67 4.27
C LEU A 586 38.96 27.14 4.68
N CYS A 587 37.84 27.79 4.40
CA CYS A 587 37.66 29.22 4.65
C CYS A 587 36.35 29.50 5.38
N ALA A 588 36.40 30.45 6.31
CA ALA A 588 35.20 31.09 6.83
C ALA A 588 34.59 31.95 5.71
N SER A 589 33.29 31.80 5.46
CA SER A 589 32.61 32.49 4.36
C SER A 589 31.24 33.01 4.78
N VAL A 590 30.97 34.27 4.45
CA VAL A 590 29.64 34.89 4.57
C VAL A 590 29.23 35.47 3.23
N ASP A 591 27.98 35.28 2.83
CA ASP A 591 27.47 35.73 1.53
C ASP A 591 26.73 37.08 1.61
N GLU A 592 26.11 37.41 2.76
CA GLU A 592 25.32 38.64 2.99
C GLU A 592 25.78 39.42 4.24
N PRO A 593 25.69 40.76 4.26
CA PRO A 593 25.25 41.67 3.19
C PRO A 593 26.32 41.91 2.10
N MET A 594 27.57 41.54 2.35
CA MET A 594 28.65 41.57 1.37
C MET A 594 29.49 40.31 1.51
N ARG A 595 29.80 39.67 0.38
CA ARG A 595 30.59 38.45 0.36
C ARG A 595 31.99 38.68 0.93
N ARG A 596 32.33 37.96 2.00
CA ARG A 596 33.66 37.94 2.61
C ARG A 596 34.11 36.50 2.82
N VAL A 597 35.39 36.25 2.56
CA VAL A 597 36.01 34.93 2.68
C VAL A 597 37.36 35.11 3.37
N GLU A 598 37.62 34.33 4.41
CA GLU A 598 38.88 34.35 5.17
C GLU A 598 39.39 32.91 5.35
N PRO A 599 40.65 32.59 4.99
CA PRO A 599 41.23 31.28 5.28
C PRO A 599 41.30 31.03 6.78
N LEU A 600 40.93 29.81 7.21
CA LEU A 600 41.12 29.40 8.59
C LEU A 600 42.61 29.42 8.96
N ARG A 601 42.89 29.82 10.20
CA ARG A 601 44.23 29.90 10.76
C ARG A 601 44.46 28.78 11.77
N PRO A 602 45.51 27.97 11.58
CA PRO A 602 45.99 27.11 12.64
C PRO A 602 46.78 27.91 13.69
N PRO A 603 47.06 27.31 14.87
CA PRO A 603 48.01 27.84 15.84
C PRO A 603 49.36 28.24 15.22
N LEU A 604 50.02 29.23 15.81
CA LEU A 604 51.27 29.81 15.29
C LEU A 604 52.44 28.81 15.26
N ASP A 605 52.42 27.82 16.14
CA ASP A 605 53.43 26.77 16.29
C ASP A 605 53.11 25.50 15.50
N SER A 606 52.01 25.48 14.74
CA SER A 606 51.61 24.34 13.94
C SER A 606 52.61 24.02 12.82
N LYS A 607 52.71 22.73 12.49
CA LYS A 607 53.64 22.23 11.46
C LYS A 607 52.87 21.72 10.22
N PRO A 608 53.46 21.84 9.02
CA PRO A 608 52.90 21.19 7.82
C PRO A 608 52.63 19.70 8.07
N GLY A 609 51.43 19.25 7.72
CA GLY A 609 50.95 17.88 7.89
C GLY A 609 50.37 17.54 9.24
N GLU A 610 50.35 18.48 10.20
CA GLU A 610 49.66 18.27 11.47
C GLU A 610 48.16 18.03 11.22
N LYS A 611 47.64 16.95 11.84
CA LYS A 611 46.23 16.57 11.70
C LYS A 611 45.34 17.50 12.51
N VAL A 612 44.16 17.76 11.97
CA VAL A 612 43.07 18.46 12.65
C VAL A 612 41.98 17.42 12.96
N ILE A 613 41.60 17.36 14.23
CA ILE A 613 40.59 16.46 14.78
C ILE A 613 39.41 17.27 15.32
N VAL A 614 38.23 16.68 15.31
CA VAL A 614 37.05 17.25 15.98
C VAL A 614 37.01 16.67 17.40
N ASP A 615 36.87 17.54 18.38
CA ASP A 615 36.73 17.18 19.80
C ASP A 615 35.60 16.14 19.98
N GLY A 616 35.92 15.01 20.63
CA GLY A 616 35.02 13.87 20.81
C GLY A 616 35.01 12.82 19.68
N TYR A 617 35.88 12.96 18.68
CA TYR A 617 36.01 12.02 17.54
C TYR A 617 37.47 11.57 17.30
N GLU A 618 38.27 11.45 18.36
CA GLU A 618 39.71 11.22 18.28
C GLU A 618 40.09 9.79 17.87
N ASP A 619 39.23 8.82 18.17
CA ASP A 619 39.50 7.39 17.99
C ASP A 619 39.20 6.88 16.57
N GLU A 620 38.71 7.74 15.68
CA GLU A 620 38.34 7.41 14.32
C GLU A 620 39.40 7.86 13.29
N SER A 621 39.40 7.21 12.13
CA SER A 621 40.36 7.49 11.05
C SER A 621 39.66 8.01 9.79
N PRO A 622 40.28 8.95 9.05
CA PRO A 622 39.68 9.51 7.85
C PRO A 622 39.61 8.50 6.70
N ASP A 623 38.63 8.69 5.81
CA ASP A 623 38.55 7.94 4.56
C ASP A 623 39.80 8.25 3.68
N ASP A 624 40.36 7.26 2.99
CA ASP A 624 41.47 7.48 2.04
C ASP A 624 41.09 8.50 0.96
N VAL A 625 39.89 8.36 0.39
CA VAL A 625 39.27 9.30 -0.56
C VAL A 625 37.76 9.32 -0.35
N LEU A 626 37.19 10.50 -0.12
CA LEU A 626 35.76 10.70 0.03
C LEU A 626 35.02 10.33 -1.26
N ASN A 627 34.01 9.45 -1.15
CA ASN A 627 33.21 9.02 -2.28
C ASN A 627 32.26 10.13 -2.78
N PRO A 628 32.44 10.69 -4.00
CA PRO A 628 31.62 11.80 -4.49
C PRO A 628 30.13 11.43 -4.65
N LYS A 629 29.81 10.14 -4.86
CA LYS A 629 28.42 9.68 -4.97
C LYS A 629 27.69 9.69 -3.62
N LYS A 630 28.43 9.55 -2.51
CA LYS A 630 27.84 9.56 -1.15
C LYS A 630 27.59 10.98 -0.61
N LYS A 631 28.16 12.01 -1.26
CA LYS A 631 28.10 13.42 -0.85
C LYS A 631 28.46 13.63 0.63
N ILE A 632 29.57 13.02 1.07
CA ILE A 632 29.98 12.99 2.48
C ILE A 632 30.36 14.40 2.95
N TRP A 633 31.19 15.09 2.17
CA TRP A 633 31.61 16.46 2.45
C TRP A 633 30.41 17.40 2.56
N GLU A 634 29.51 17.40 1.57
CA GLU A 634 28.37 18.32 1.52
C GLU A 634 27.39 18.11 2.68
N LYS A 635 27.34 16.90 3.25
CA LYS A 635 26.52 16.61 4.42
C LYS A 635 27.18 17.03 5.73
N LEU A 636 28.49 16.87 5.85
CA LEU A 636 29.23 17.27 7.06
C LEU A 636 29.51 18.78 7.11
N GLN A 637 29.69 19.41 5.95
CA GLN A 637 29.99 20.83 5.80
C GLN A 637 28.87 21.75 6.30
N VAL A 638 27.63 21.27 6.35
CA VAL A 638 26.47 22.03 6.83
C VAL A 638 26.62 22.41 8.30
N ASP A 639 27.31 21.58 9.08
CA ASP A 639 27.55 21.77 10.51
C ASP A 639 28.94 22.35 10.83
N LEU A 640 29.77 22.60 9.81
CA LEU A 640 31.07 23.26 9.96
C LEU A 640 30.90 24.79 9.99
N VAL A 641 31.20 25.39 11.13
CA VAL A 641 31.03 26.84 11.36
C VAL A 641 32.22 27.43 12.10
N VAL A 642 32.43 28.74 11.94
CA VAL A 642 33.18 29.53 12.90
C VAL A 642 32.20 30.08 13.92
N ASN A 643 32.36 29.73 15.18
CA ASN A 643 31.44 30.08 16.25
C ASN A 643 31.57 31.56 16.68
N GLY A 644 30.79 31.98 17.69
CA GLY A 644 30.80 33.36 18.21
C GLY A 644 32.13 33.80 18.85
N ASN A 645 32.98 32.84 19.24
CA ASN A 645 34.32 33.11 19.76
C ASN A 645 35.36 33.26 18.64
N GLY A 646 35.00 33.00 17.38
CA GLY A 646 35.94 32.99 16.25
C GLY A 646 36.69 31.67 16.09
N GLU A 647 36.22 30.60 16.72
CA GLU A 647 36.82 29.26 16.69
C GLU A 647 36.07 28.35 15.71
N ALA A 648 36.78 27.54 14.95
CA ALA A 648 36.17 26.57 14.04
C ALA A 648 35.57 25.39 14.83
N SER A 649 34.33 25.01 14.52
CA SER A 649 33.64 23.89 15.15
C SER A 649 32.77 23.12 14.15
N TRP A 650 32.51 21.86 14.47
CA TRP A 650 31.55 20.99 13.80
C TRP A 650 30.46 20.58 14.79
N SER A 651 29.20 20.93 14.51
CA SER A 651 28.05 20.64 15.39
C SER A 651 28.30 21.05 16.86
N GLY A 652 29.03 22.16 17.07
CA GLY A 652 29.40 22.67 18.39
C GLY A 652 30.72 22.15 18.97
N ASN A 653 31.29 21.06 18.44
CA ASN A 653 32.57 20.50 18.88
C ASN A 653 33.74 21.19 18.17
N LEU A 654 34.81 21.52 18.88
CA LEU A 654 35.92 22.32 18.33
C LEU A 654 36.77 21.50 17.34
N LEU A 655 37.26 22.18 16.30
CA LEU A 655 38.35 21.65 15.46
C LEU A 655 39.69 22.03 16.10
N LEU A 656 40.44 21.01 16.49
CA LEU A 656 41.70 21.12 17.21
C LEU A 656 42.82 20.49 16.39
N THR A 657 44.03 21.05 16.46
CA THR A 657 45.21 20.32 16.01
C THR A 657 45.49 19.14 16.93
N ALA A 658 46.31 18.18 16.49
CA ALA A 658 46.70 17.02 17.31
C ALA A 658 47.29 17.38 18.69
N ASN A 659 47.82 18.60 18.85
CA ASN A 659 48.34 19.11 20.12
C ASN A 659 47.32 19.93 20.94
N GLY A 660 46.04 19.91 20.56
CA GLY A 660 44.95 20.63 21.23
C GLY A 660 44.85 22.12 20.87
N GLY A 661 45.58 22.58 19.84
CA GLY A 661 45.55 23.96 19.41
C GLY A 661 44.29 24.28 18.60
N LYS A 662 43.65 25.42 18.87
CA LYS A 662 42.37 25.79 18.24
C LYS A 662 42.58 26.39 16.85
N LEU A 663 41.72 26.04 15.91
CA LEU A 663 41.61 26.73 14.62
C LEU A 663 40.71 27.96 14.72
N THR A 664 41.11 29.08 14.12
CA THR A 664 40.37 30.35 14.19
C THR A 664 40.19 31.02 12.83
N ALA A 665 39.27 31.98 12.75
CA ALA A 665 39.20 32.95 11.66
C ALA A 665 39.63 34.35 12.15
N ASP A 666 39.98 35.23 11.21
CA ASP A 666 40.53 36.55 11.54
C ASP A 666 39.49 37.50 12.11
N SER A 667 38.37 37.62 11.41
CA SER A 667 37.31 38.55 11.80
C SER A 667 35.91 37.94 11.69
N LEU A 668 35.72 36.93 10.83
CA LEU A 668 34.42 36.30 10.64
C LEU A 668 34.03 35.40 11.82
N LYS A 669 32.77 35.56 12.27
CA LYS A 669 32.16 34.84 13.41
C LYS A 669 30.72 34.50 13.09
N ASN A 670 30.24 33.38 13.60
CA ASN A 670 28.91 32.82 13.31
C ASN A 670 28.67 32.64 11.80
N VAL A 671 29.68 32.13 11.08
CA VAL A 671 29.63 31.92 9.63
C VAL A 671 29.97 30.48 9.27
N ALA A 672 29.56 30.03 8.10
CA ALA A 672 29.89 28.70 7.60
C ALA A 672 31.37 28.59 7.21
N ILE A 673 31.94 27.40 7.36
CA ILE A 673 33.21 27.02 6.76
C ILE A 673 32.91 26.35 5.42
N LYS A 674 33.62 26.76 4.37
CA LYS A 674 33.47 26.27 3.00
C LYS A 674 34.79 25.81 2.43
#